data_AF-A0A4U0YQF6-F1
#
_entry.id   AF-A0A4U0YQF6-F1
#
_cell.length_a   1.000
_cell.length_b   1.000
_cell.length_c   1.000
_cell.angle_alpha   90.00
_cell.angle_beta   90.00
_cell.angle_gamma   90.00
#
_symmetry.space_group_name_H-M   'P 1'
#
loop_
_entity.id
_entity.type
_entity.pdbx_description
1 polymer ?
#
loop_
_entity_poly.entity_id
_entity_poly.type
_entity_poly.pdbx_seq_one_letter_code
_entity_poly.pdbx_strand_id
1 'polypeptide(L)'
;MRDFSPTETAIDALAGALRRAGFSGEIEQDSALRAAMSTDNSVYQIAPDLIVAPREAADLVTLLRVLGEEAFDGIALTARGGGTGTNGQSLNSGLIVDLRRHMNRLIRLDAAEGWADVEPGMVLDELNDALRPSGWFFAPETSTSTRCTIGGMVSTDASGKGSRVYGKTSDNLLGLEIARPEGLLSSLGPAPGWAAPLLAEAEAAARAGRAAFIANTPRLNRRFTGYDLERACPETGGFEWWRLFLGAEGTLGPISRVRVKLRRIEPEKRLIVAGFDSFRNALAAAAPLLAADPTAVEVMDETVQEIAYRSGILGRLPEALQTVAGQRVAYLFIEINGEDPAEVAARVEACRRIVAGLPGAGAVHVAADRAEIRELWAIRSAGVGLLGKVDGPARPIAFVEDTVVPPENLPAFVDDFLAVLSRHGLGFGIYGHVDVGCLHIRPALNIDLAEDRARLVAVSDAIFALTRKHGGVFWGEHGKGVRGAYLRDWIGPEAYAALQAVKGAFDPAGRFNPGKLVSNGAPILGIATTPFRAFNAPEGDPLTKAFRCNGNAQCLSYAATTPMCPSFKASADLRHSPKGRADALRGWRRARAEDDPDLPRIEADLMGVLDTCLGCKACASSCPVQVDIPSMRSAFLADHYSRHRRAFAERLVLAAERHSPLAVRLAPVLAPLWPLLA
;
A
#
# COMPACT_ATOMS: atom_id res chain seq x y z
N MET A 1 28.43 14.16 -1.49
CA MET A 1 27.24 13.28 -1.58
C MET A 1 27.25 12.43 -0.32
N ARG A 2 26.24 12.51 0.55
CA ARG A 2 26.19 11.66 1.75
C ARG A 2 25.83 10.24 1.30
N ASP A 3 26.69 9.28 1.60
CA ASP A 3 26.42 7.85 1.41
C ASP A 3 25.59 7.37 2.61
N PHE A 4 24.41 6.79 2.35
CA PHE A 4 23.50 6.27 3.38
C PHE A 4 23.64 4.74 3.52
N SER A 5 24.88 4.26 3.44
CA SER A 5 25.26 2.86 3.60
C SER A 5 25.96 2.68 4.95
N PRO A 6 25.22 2.48 6.05
CA PRO A 6 25.83 2.37 7.37
C PRO A 6 26.65 1.07 7.49
N THR A 7 27.68 1.09 8.34
CA THR A 7 28.39 -0.13 8.73
C THR A 7 27.56 -0.91 9.75
N GLU A 8 27.72 -2.23 9.79
CA GLU A 8 27.06 -3.09 10.79
C GLU A 8 27.37 -2.61 12.23
N THR A 9 28.62 -2.21 12.48
CA THR A 9 29.05 -1.62 13.76
C THR A 9 28.25 -0.37 14.15
N ALA A 10 27.94 0.51 13.19
CA ALA A 10 27.15 1.72 13.45
C ALA A 10 25.69 1.39 13.79
N ILE A 11 25.12 0.36 13.14
CA ILE A 11 23.75 -0.11 13.40
C ILE A 11 23.65 -0.76 14.79
N ASP A 12 24.62 -1.59 15.17
CA ASP A 12 24.68 -2.18 16.51
C ASP A 12 24.83 -1.11 17.60
N ALA A 13 25.69 -0.11 17.36
CA ALA A 13 25.85 1.02 18.26
C ALA A 13 24.56 1.83 18.42
N LEU A 14 23.82 2.06 17.32
CA LEU A 14 22.53 2.74 17.34
C LEU A 14 21.49 1.95 18.15
N ALA A 15 21.39 0.64 17.92
CA ALA A 15 20.48 -0.21 18.68
C ALA A 15 20.80 -0.19 20.18
N GLY A 16 22.09 -0.18 20.55
CA GLY A 16 22.54 0.00 21.93
C GLY A 16 22.20 1.38 22.51
N ALA A 17 22.39 2.44 21.73
CA ALA A 17 22.10 3.82 22.13
C ALA A 17 20.61 4.05 22.38
N LEU A 18 19.74 3.55 21.50
CA LEU A 18 18.29 3.62 21.67
C LEU A 18 17.82 2.95 22.97
N ARG A 19 18.35 1.76 23.29
CA ARG A 19 18.04 1.07 24.56
C ARG A 19 18.47 1.90 25.78
N ARG A 20 19.68 2.47 25.75
CA ARG A 20 20.18 3.33 26.84
C ARG A 20 19.38 4.62 26.98
N ALA A 21 18.89 5.17 25.87
CA ALA A 21 18.06 6.37 25.84
C ALA A 21 16.61 6.12 26.29
N GLY A 22 16.23 4.87 26.59
CA GLY A 22 14.90 4.52 27.09
C GLY A 22 13.84 4.35 26.01
N PHE A 23 14.22 4.05 24.77
CA PHE A 23 13.27 3.65 23.73
C PHE A 23 12.48 2.41 24.19
N SER A 24 11.16 2.53 24.28
CA SER A 24 10.29 1.52 24.90
C SER A 24 9.78 0.44 23.93
N GLY A 25 9.89 0.72 22.63
CA GLY A 25 9.53 -0.20 21.56
C GLY A 25 10.59 -1.26 21.24
N GLU A 26 10.30 -2.11 20.25
CA GLU A 26 11.21 -3.14 19.78
C GLU A 26 12.30 -2.55 18.89
N ILE A 27 13.50 -3.13 18.97
CA ILE A 27 14.69 -2.76 18.19
C ILE A 27 15.31 -4.05 17.68
N GLU A 28 15.20 -4.31 16.38
CA GLU A 28 15.40 -5.65 15.82
C GLU A 28 16.21 -5.65 14.51
N GLN A 29 17.14 -6.61 14.40
CA GLN A 29 17.97 -6.86 13.22
C GLN A 29 17.76 -8.26 12.62
N ASP A 30 16.70 -8.95 13.06
CA ASP A 30 16.32 -10.28 12.59
C ASP A 30 16.20 -10.30 11.05
N SER A 31 16.86 -11.27 10.43
CA SER A 31 16.97 -11.37 8.98
C SER A 31 15.63 -11.65 8.30
N ALA A 32 14.73 -12.39 8.95
CA ALA A 32 13.37 -12.62 8.45
C ALA A 32 12.53 -11.33 8.51
N LEU A 33 12.70 -10.49 9.55
CA LEU A 33 12.02 -9.19 9.63
C LEU A 33 12.52 -8.23 8.57
N ARG A 34 13.85 -8.16 8.41
CA ARG A 34 14.49 -7.35 7.36
C ARG A 34 14.03 -7.79 5.98
N ALA A 35 13.97 -9.09 5.71
CA ALA A 35 13.42 -9.60 4.46
C ALA A 35 11.95 -9.18 4.26
N ALA A 36 11.11 -9.32 5.29
CA ALA A 36 9.70 -8.94 5.22
C ALA A 36 9.47 -7.44 4.99
N MET A 37 10.33 -6.59 5.55
CA MET A 37 10.31 -5.13 5.37
C MET A 37 10.98 -4.67 4.08
N SER A 38 11.73 -5.54 3.39
CA SER A 38 12.48 -5.19 2.18
C SER A 38 11.64 -5.04 0.90
N THR A 39 10.35 -5.39 0.96
CA THR A 39 9.44 -5.29 -0.19
C THR A 39 8.11 -4.66 0.18
N ASP A 40 7.48 -4.01 -0.77
CA ASP A 40 6.10 -3.53 -0.72
C ASP A 40 5.32 -4.12 -1.91
N ASN A 41 4.26 -3.45 -2.37
CA ASN A 41 3.47 -3.90 -3.52
C ASN A 41 4.09 -3.48 -4.88
N SER A 42 5.31 -2.94 -4.88
CA SER A 42 6.05 -2.58 -6.09
C SER A 42 6.88 -3.75 -6.64
N VAL A 43 7.57 -3.47 -7.74
CA VAL A 43 8.56 -4.39 -8.36
C VAL A 43 9.94 -4.33 -7.69
N TYR A 44 10.14 -3.46 -6.70
CA TYR A 44 11.44 -3.18 -6.11
C TYR A 44 11.69 -3.96 -4.83
N GLN A 45 12.97 -4.06 -4.45
CA GLN A 45 13.42 -4.56 -3.16
C GLN A 45 14.61 -3.74 -2.67
N ILE A 46 14.52 -3.26 -1.44
CA ILE A 46 15.64 -2.57 -0.74
C ILE A 46 15.65 -3.11 0.68
N ALA A 47 16.75 -3.74 1.08
CA ALA A 47 16.86 -4.32 2.41
C ALA A 47 17.19 -3.23 3.45
N PRO A 48 16.43 -3.14 4.56
CA PRO A 48 16.80 -2.30 5.69
C PRO A 48 17.88 -2.98 6.54
N ASP A 49 18.49 -2.19 7.41
CA ASP A 49 19.53 -2.64 8.35
C ASP A 49 18.98 -2.81 9.76
N LEU A 50 18.08 -1.92 10.19
CA LEU A 50 17.45 -1.96 11.51
C LEU A 50 15.95 -1.68 11.41
N ILE A 51 15.15 -2.41 12.18
CA ILE A 51 13.72 -2.13 12.33
C ILE A 51 13.47 -1.71 13.77
N VAL A 52 12.76 -0.60 13.94
CA VAL A 52 12.26 -0.17 15.25
C VAL A 52 10.75 -0.03 15.22
N ALA A 53 10.07 -0.44 16.29
CA ALA A 53 8.63 -0.36 16.41
C ALA A 53 8.25 0.47 17.66
N PRO A 54 8.15 1.81 17.53
CA PRO A 54 7.83 2.70 18.65
C PRO A 54 6.43 2.38 19.21
N ARG A 55 6.24 2.52 20.52
CA ARG A 55 4.95 2.33 21.19
C ARG A 55 4.16 3.63 21.30
N GLU A 56 4.86 4.75 21.37
CA GLU A 56 4.23 6.07 21.52
C GLU A 56 5.05 7.21 20.90
N ALA A 57 4.47 8.41 20.87
CA ALA A 57 5.11 9.59 20.29
C ALA A 57 6.46 9.95 20.96
N ALA A 58 6.62 9.66 22.25
CA ALA A 58 7.87 9.90 22.98
C ALA A 58 9.03 9.02 22.47
N ASP A 59 8.74 7.81 21.98
CA ASP A 59 9.75 6.95 21.36
C ASP A 59 10.29 7.55 20.05
N LEU A 60 9.43 8.20 19.25
CA LEU A 60 9.85 8.90 18.03
C LEU A 60 10.77 10.08 18.35
N VAL A 61 10.47 10.86 19.40
CA VAL A 61 11.34 11.94 19.87
C VAL A 61 12.69 11.38 20.35
N THR A 62 12.66 10.30 21.12
CA THR A 62 13.87 9.62 21.61
C THR A 62 14.73 9.11 20.45
N LEU A 63 14.11 8.46 19.47
CA LEU A 63 14.77 7.99 18.25
C LEU A 63 15.45 9.14 17.50
N LEU A 64 14.74 10.25 17.27
CA LEU A 64 15.29 11.40 16.54
C LEU A 64 16.40 12.11 17.31
N ARG A 65 16.33 12.15 18.65
CA ARG A 65 17.40 12.69 19.49
C ARG A 65 18.67 11.86 19.37
N VAL A 66 18.56 10.53 19.50
CA VAL A 66 19.70 9.62 19.34
C VAL A 66 20.27 9.73 17.93
N LEU A 67 19.43 9.69 16.89
CA LEU A 67 19.89 9.85 15.50
C LEU A 67 20.53 11.23 15.20
N GLY A 68 20.31 12.22 16.06
CA GLY A 68 20.95 13.53 15.96
C GLY A 68 22.39 13.57 16.46
N GLU A 69 22.88 12.50 17.11
CA GLU A 69 24.29 12.38 17.50
C GLU A 69 25.18 12.14 16.27
N GLU A 70 26.36 12.78 16.25
CA GLU A 70 27.34 12.70 15.14
C GLU A 70 27.72 11.26 14.78
N ALA A 71 27.74 10.35 15.76
CA ALA A 71 28.04 8.93 15.55
C ALA A 71 27.03 8.21 14.64
N PHE A 72 25.84 8.78 14.44
CA PHE A 72 24.76 8.22 13.63
C PHE A 72 24.42 9.10 12.41
N ASP A 73 25.33 10.01 12.06
CA ASP A 73 25.26 10.70 10.78
C ASP A 73 25.37 9.69 9.62
N GLY A 74 24.58 9.92 8.57
CA GLY A 74 24.49 9.00 7.44
C GLY A 74 23.57 7.78 7.65
N ILE A 75 22.90 7.66 8.80
CA ILE A 75 21.83 6.67 8.97
C ILE A 75 20.50 7.25 8.50
N ALA A 76 19.95 6.66 7.43
CA ALA A 76 18.63 6.99 6.90
C ALA A 76 17.53 6.50 7.84
N LEU A 77 16.42 7.23 7.88
CA LEU A 77 15.20 6.86 8.59
C LEU A 77 14.01 6.89 7.63
N THR A 78 13.30 5.77 7.53
CA THR A 78 12.08 5.64 6.73
C THR A 78 10.92 5.17 7.60
N ALA A 79 9.91 6.01 7.74
CA ALA A 79 8.66 5.62 8.38
C ALA A 79 7.87 4.67 7.47
N ARG A 80 7.31 3.61 8.05
CA ARG A 80 6.55 2.59 7.34
C ARG A 80 5.23 2.28 8.05
N GLY A 81 4.16 2.30 7.26
CA GLY A 81 2.83 1.85 7.64
C GLY A 81 2.55 0.44 7.13
N GLY A 82 1.45 0.26 6.41
CA GLY A 82 1.03 -1.05 5.88
C GLY A 82 1.93 -1.67 4.80
N GLY A 83 2.90 -0.94 4.23
CA GLY A 83 3.77 -1.46 3.15
C GLY A 83 3.01 -1.79 1.86
N THR A 84 1.92 -1.06 1.58
CA THR A 84 0.98 -1.33 0.47
C THR A 84 1.25 -0.46 -0.76
N GLY A 85 2.25 0.41 -0.71
CA GLY A 85 2.64 1.30 -1.81
C GLY A 85 3.16 0.53 -3.02
N THR A 86 2.92 1.08 -4.21
CA THR A 86 3.24 0.42 -5.50
C THR A 86 4.49 0.96 -6.19
N ASN A 87 5.20 1.91 -5.58
CA ASN A 87 6.35 2.59 -6.21
C ASN A 87 7.58 2.67 -5.29
N GLY A 88 7.73 1.75 -4.34
CA GLY A 88 8.87 1.71 -3.44
C GLY A 88 8.90 2.89 -2.46
N GLN A 89 7.74 3.48 -2.12
CA GLN A 89 7.63 4.61 -1.18
C GLN A 89 8.16 4.23 0.20
N SER A 90 7.91 2.98 0.59
CA SER A 90 8.18 2.44 1.93
C SER A 90 9.47 1.62 2.03
N LEU A 91 10.33 1.72 1.02
CA LEU A 91 11.57 0.93 0.87
C LEU A 91 12.79 1.85 0.93
N ASN A 92 13.73 1.52 1.81
CA ASN A 92 15.01 2.20 1.95
C ASN A 92 16.02 1.30 2.70
N SER A 93 17.31 1.65 2.63
CA SER A 93 18.34 1.12 3.55
C SER A 93 18.31 1.88 4.87
N GLY A 94 19.13 1.47 5.84
CA GLY A 94 19.19 2.07 7.16
C GLY A 94 18.02 1.63 8.05
N LEU A 95 17.43 2.59 8.75
CA LEU A 95 16.43 2.33 9.78
C LEU A 95 15.00 2.45 9.21
N ILE A 96 14.20 1.41 9.39
CA ILE A 96 12.75 1.44 9.17
C ILE A 96 12.01 1.58 10.50
N VAL A 97 11.09 2.55 10.58
CA VAL A 97 10.18 2.75 11.72
C VAL A 97 8.84 2.09 11.39
N ASP A 98 8.55 0.94 11.99
CA ASP A 98 7.26 0.26 11.85
C ASP A 98 6.22 0.88 12.80
N LEU A 99 5.42 1.80 12.26
CA LEU A 99 4.36 2.48 13.00
C LEU A 99 3.12 1.60 13.19
N ARG A 100 2.94 0.57 12.35
CA ARG A 100 1.75 -0.28 12.36
C ARG A 100 1.71 -1.20 13.59
N ARG A 101 2.87 -1.64 14.06
CA ARG A 101 2.96 -2.67 15.10
C ARG A 101 2.34 -2.22 16.42
N HIS A 102 2.60 -0.98 16.85
CA HIS A 102 2.16 -0.48 18.17
C HIS A 102 1.48 0.89 18.15
N MET A 103 1.80 1.79 17.22
CA MET A 103 1.16 3.12 17.12
C MET A 103 -0.10 3.06 16.26
N ASN A 104 -1.10 2.27 16.69
CA ASN A 104 -2.31 1.97 15.91
C ASN A 104 -3.60 2.20 16.69
N ARG A 105 -3.67 3.21 17.55
CA ARG A 105 -4.85 3.51 18.37
C ARG A 105 -5.70 4.66 17.83
N LEU A 106 -7.01 4.55 18.05
CA LEU A 106 -7.92 5.70 18.12
C LEU A 106 -7.69 6.41 19.47
N ILE A 107 -7.05 7.57 19.45
CA ILE A 107 -6.66 8.32 20.66
C ILE A 107 -7.88 9.01 21.28
N ARG A 108 -8.69 9.67 20.45
CA ARG A 108 -9.88 10.40 20.88
C ARG A 108 -10.90 10.51 19.75
N LEU A 109 -12.17 10.37 20.09
CA LEU A 109 -13.31 10.71 19.21
C LEU A 109 -14.07 11.88 19.81
N ASP A 110 -14.33 12.90 19.00
CA ASP A 110 -15.26 13.98 19.30
C ASP A 110 -16.44 13.91 18.31
N ALA A 111 -17.48 13.18 18.71
CA ALA A 111 -18.66 12.96 17.87
C ALA A 111 -19.57 14.19 17.77
N ALA A 112 -19.41 15.17 18.66
CA ALA A 112 -20.17 16.42 18.62
C ALA A 112 -19.61 17.34 17.51
N GLU A 113 -18.28 17.48 17.48
CA GLU A 113 -17.57 18.32 16.52
C GLU A 113 -17.17 17.57 15.23
N GLY A 114 -17.37 16.25 15.18
CA GLY A 114 -17.15 15.43 13.98
C GLY A 114 -15.67 15.24 13.61
N TRP A 115 -14.82 14.93 14.59
CA TRP A 115 -13.39 14.64 14.35
C TRP A 115 -12.85 13.53 15.27
N ALA A 116 -11.72 12.94 14.87
CA ALA A 116 -11.00 11.97 15.70
C ALA A 116 -9.48 12.19 15.64
N ASP A 117 -8.79 11.98 16.76
CA ASP A 117 -7.33 11.90 16.82
C ASP A 117 -6.92 10.43 16.75
N VAL A 118 -6.01 10.09 15.83
CA VAL A 118 -5.58 8.72 15.56
C VAL A 118 -4.06 8.63 15.41
N GLU A 119 -3.50 7.50 15.82
CA GLU A 119 -2.10 7.18 15.57
C GLU A 119 -1.87 6.75 14.10
N PRO A 120 -0.68 7.01 13.53
CA PRO A 120 -0.40 6.80 12.10
C PRO A 120 -0.47 5.34 11.64
N GLY A 121 -0.30 4.38 12.54
CA GLY A 121 -0.35 2.95 12.25
C GLY A 121 -1.77 2.36 12.24
N MET A 122 -2.80 3.14 12.61
CA MET A 122 -4.20 2.68 12.63
C MET A 122 -4.64 2.28 11.22
N VAL A 123 -5.28 1.12 11.08
CA VAL A 123 -5.80 0.65 9.78
C VAL A 123 -7.11 1.39 9.44
N LEU A 124 -7.32 1.74 8.17
CA LEU A 124 -8.49 2.52 7.72
C LEU A 124 -9.81 1.87 8.14
N ASP A 125 -10.02 0.60 7.79
CA ASP A 125 -11.27 -0.08 8.11
C ASP A 125 -11.42 -0.32 9.62
N GLU A 126 -10.32 -0.49 10.35
CA GLU A 126 -10.34 -0.58 11.81
C GLU A 126 -10.83 0.73 12.44
N LEU A 127 -10.38 1.87 11.91
CA LEU A 127 -10.85 3.18 12.34
C LEU A 127 -12.35 3.32 12.05
N ASN A 128 -12.77 3.02 10.82
CA ASN A 128 -14.17 3.13 10.43
C ASN A 128 -15.08 2.18 11.21
N ASP A 129 -14.61 0.98 11.57
CA ASP A 129 -15.33 0.06 12.45
C ASP A 129 -15.52 0.62 13.85
N ALA A 130 -14.49 1.28 14.41
CA ALA A 130 -14.57 1.93 15.72
C ALA A 130 -15.49 3.17 15.72
N LEU A 131 -15.57 3.90 14.60
CA LEU A 131 -16.39 5.11 14.47
C LEU A 131 -17.87 4.82 14.19
N ARG A 132 -18.16 3.73 13.46
CA ARG A 132 -19.50 3.40 12.95
C ARG A 132 -20.61 3.41 14.00
N PRO A 133 -20.43 2.91 15.24
CA PRO A 133 -21.46 2.97 16.28
C PRO A 133 -21.94 4.39 16.61
N SER A 134 -21.10 5.41 16.35
CA SER A 134 -21.42 6.82 16.58
C SER A 134 -22.12 7.50 15.39
N GLY A 135 -22.40 6.75 14.31
CA GLY A 135 -22.99 7.29 13.08
C GLY A 135 -22.02 8.12 12.22
N TRP A 136 -20.72 7.99 12.49
CA TRP A 136 -19.65 8.71 11.81
C TRP A 136 -18.72 7.73 11.07
N PHE A 137 -18.03 8.23 10.04
CA PHE A 137 -16.93 7.53 9.38
C PHE A 137 -15.89 8.53 8.87
N PHE A 138 -14.66 8.06 8.70
CA PHE A 138 -13.62 8.75 7.95
C PHE A 138 -13.77 8.40 6.46
N ALA A 139 -14.03 9.42 5.65
CA ALA A 139 -14.58 9.24 4.31
C ALA A 139 -13.65 8.75 3.20
N PRO A 140 -12.34 9.08 3.18
CA PRO A 140 -11.43 8.56 2.16
C PRO A 140 -11.43 7.03 2.13
N GLU A 141 -11.58 6.47 0.93
CA GLU A 141 -11.67 5.03 0.68
C GLU A 141 -10.50 4.59 -0.20
N THR A 142 -10.00 3.36 -0.02
CA THR A 142 -8.97 2.77 -0.88
C THR A 142 -9.26 1.29 -1.12
N SER A 143 -8.74 0.70 -2.21
CA SER A 143 -8.82 -0.76 -2.48
C SER A 143 -8.11 -1.64 -1.42
N THR A 144 -7.62 -0.97 -0.40
CA THR A 144 -6.46 -1.29 0.41
C THR A 144 -6.80 -1.11 1.90
N SER A 145 -8.03 -0.71 2.18
CA SER A 145 -8.59 -0.25 3.46
C SER A 145 -8.39 -1.20 4.64
N THR A 146 -8.42 -2.52 4.39
CA THR A 146 -8.24 -3.56 5.43
C THR A 146 -6.81 -3.69 5.96
N ARG A 147 -5.84 -2.95 5.41
CA ARG A 147 -4.43 -3.04 5.82
C ARG A 147 -3.57 -1.80 5.56
N CYS A 148 -4.00 -0.84 4.74
CA CYS A 148 -3.32 0.47 4.73
C CYS A 148 -3.57 1.20 6.04
N THR A 149 -2.59 2.00 6.42
CA THR A 149 -2.61 2.75 7.67
C THR A 149 -2.89 4.22 7.40
N ILE A 150 -3.49 4.93 8.36
CA ILE A 150 -3.81 6.35 8.23
C ILE A 150 -2.56 7.19 7.89
N GLY A 151 -1.44 6.96 8.58
CA GLY A 151 -0.18 7.65 8.28
C GLY A 151 0.36 7.37 6.87
N GLY A 152 0.11 6.17 6.33
CA GLY A 152 0.42 5.84 4.94
C GLY A 152 -0.47 6.63 3.96
N MET A 153 -1.77 6.70 4.24
CA MET A 153 -2.72 7.50 3.46
C MET A 153 -2.36 8.99 3.48
N VAL A 154 -1.99 9.53 4.65
CA VAL A 154 -1.51 10.92 4.78
C VAL A 154 -0.25 11.12 3.95
N SER A 155 0.70 10.19 4.05
CA SER A 155 2.00 10.29 3.39
C SER A 155 1.93 10.15 1.86
N THR A 156 0.91 9.49 1.31
CA THR A 156 0.72 9.40 -0.15
C THR A 156 -0.40 10.31 -0.67
N ASP A 157 -1.09 11.04 0.22
CA ASP A 157 -2.36 11.73 -0.05
C ASP A 157 -3.36 10.82 -0.78
N ALA A 158 -3.56 9.63 -0.21
CA ALA A 158 -4.37 8.58 -0.81
C ALA A 158 -5.81 9.03 -1.08
N SER A 159 -6.41 8.41 -2.08
CA SER A 159 -7.76 8.67 -2.54
C SER A 159 -8.35 7.35 -3.05
N GLY A 160 -9.61 7.39 -3.49
CA GLY A 160 -10.24 6.26 -4.16
C GLY A 160 -11.70 6.53 -4.46
N LYS A 161 -12.53 5.50 -4.29
CA LYS A 161 -13.97 5.56 -4.60
C LYS A 161 -14.64 6.70 -3.82
N GLY A 162 -15.42 7.52 -4.51
CA GLY A 162 -16.15 8.63 -3.89
C GLY A 162 -15.33 9.91 -3.71
N SER A 163 -14.07 9.95 -4.16
CA SER A 163 -13.21 11.14 -4.05
C SER A 163 -13.81 12.39 -4.73
N ARG A 164 -14.69 12.21 -5.72
CA ARG A 164 -15.41 13.33 -6.35
C ARG A 164 -16.28 14.11 -5.35
N VAL A 165 -16.90 13.40 -4.41
CA VAL A 165 -17.81 13.96 -3.40
C VAL A 165 -17.07 14.23 -2.09
N TYR A 166 -16.25 13.28 -1.64
CA TYR A 166 -15.62 13.34 -0.32
C TYR A 166 -14.23 13.98 -0.32
N GLY A 167 -13.60 14.15 -1.49
CA GLY A 167 -12.21 14.60 -1.61
C GLY A 167 -11.19 13.49 -1.30
N LYS A 168 -9.92 13.89 -1.26
CA LYS A 168 -8.78 13.02 -0.96
C LYS A 168 -8.52 12.96 0.55
N THR A 169 -7.49 12.22 0.96
CA THR A 169 -7.07 12.17 2.37
C THR A 169 -6.83 13.57 2.92
N SER A 170 -6.07 14.41 2.21
CA SER A 170 -5.75 15.79 2.61
C SER A 170 -6.95 16.71 2.80
N ASP A 171 -8.08 16.46 2.12
CA ASP A 171 -9.32 17.24 2.28
C ASP A 171 -10.10 16.86 3.54
N ASN A 172 -9.74 15.73 4.16
CA ASN A 172 -10.40 15.17 5.33
C ASN A 172 -9.50 15.18 6.58
N LEU A 173 -8.48 16.05 6.62
CA LEU A 173 -7.63 16.25 7.79
C LEU A 173 -7.82 17.65 8.37
N LEU A 174 -7.70 17.76 9.69
CA LEU A 174 -7.78 19.02 10.42
C LEU A 174 -6.44 19.43 11.05
N GLY A 175 -5.47 18.51 11.10
CA GLY A 175 -4.13 18.80 11.61
C GLY A 175 -3.29 17.56 11.85
N LEU A 176 -2.01 17.80 12.12
CA LEU A 176 -1.01 16.77 12.39
C LEU A 176 -0.16 17.12 13.60
N GLU A 177 0.49 16.11 14.14
CA GLU A 177 1.61 16.25 15.06
C GLU A 177 2.80 15.46 14.52
N ILE A 178 3.98 16.07 14.58
CA ILE A 178 5.24 15.47 14.14
C ILE A 178 6.22 15.39 15.30
N ALA A 179 7.11 14.41 15.27
CA ALA A 179 8.21 14.31 16.22
C ALA A 179 9.47 14.99 15.66
N ARG A 180 10.19 15.69 16.54
CA ARG A 180 11.50 16.32 16.34
C ARG A 180 12.44 15.95 17.49
N PRO A 181 13.77 16.10 17.35
CA PRO A 181 14.72 15.87 18.46
C PRO A 181 14.39 16.69 19.73
N GLU A 182 13.87 17.91 19.54
CA GLU A 182 13.49 18.86 20.58
C GLU A 182 12.17 18.49 21.27
N GLY A 183 11.28 17.77 20.58
CA GLY A 183 9.96 17.39 21.09
C GLY A 183 8.90 17.23 20.01
N LEU A 184 7.63 17.31 20.41
CA LEU A 184 6.48 17.21 19.51
C LEU A 184 6.06 18.59 19.01
N LEU A 185 5.72 18.70 17.73
CA LEU A 185 5.16 19.90 17.11
C LEU A 185 3.77 19.58 16.57
N SER A 186 2.74 20.21 17.14
CA SER A 186 1.34 20.04 16.74
C SER A 186 0.82 21.25 15.98
N SER A 187 0.05 21.04 14.92
CA SER A 187 -0.61 22.10 14.17
C SER A 187 -1.92 22.58 14.81
N LEU A 188 -2.35 21.91 15.89
CA LEU A 188 -3.64 22.15 16.56
C LEU A 188 -3.52 23.13 17.74
N GLY A 189 -2.32 23.66 17.97
CA GLY A 189 -2.01 24.57 19.06
C GLY A 189 -0.83 25.48 18.73
N PRO A 190 -0.43 26.36 19.67
CA PRO A 190 0.70 27.25 19.46
C PRO A 190 1.99 26.44 19.26
N ALA A 191 2.80 26.86 18.30
CA ALA A 191 4.10 26.25 18.08
C ALA A 191 5.04 26.55 19.27
N PRO A 192 5.82 25.57 19.75
CA PRO A 192 6.84 25.80 20.75
C PRO A 192 7.94 26.72 20.20
N GLY A 193 8.60 27.49 21.08
CA GLY A 193 9.57 28.52 20.67
C GLY A 193 10.73 28.00 19.82
N TRP A 194 11.17 26.75 20.03
CA TRP A 194 12.23 26.12 19.24
C TRP A 194 11.83 25.89 17.77
N ALA A 195 10.52 25.78 17.47
CA ALA A 195 10.03 25.52 16.11
C ALA A 195 9.92 26.79 15.27
N ALA A 196 9.95 27.98 15.88
CA ALA A 196 9.81 29.26 15.19
C ALA A 196 10.80 29.46 14.02
N PRO A 197 12.13 29.26 14.18
CA PRO A 197 13.07 29.41 13.05
C PRO A 197 12.80 28.41 11.93
N LEU A 198 12.56 27.14 12.28
CA LEU A 198 12.22 26.08 11.32
C LEU A 198 10.98 26.43 10.48
N LEU A 199 9.91 26.89 11.15
CA LEU A 199 8.67 27.26 10.47
C LEU A 199 8.83 28.51 9.60
N ALA A 200 9.62 29.49 10.04
CA ALA A 200 9.92 30.68 9.25
C ALA A 200 10.72 30.35 7.97
N GLU A 201 11.71 29.46 8.07
CA GLU A 201 12.46 28.97 6.91
C GLU A 201 11.57 28.20 5.94
N ALA A 202 10.73 27.30 6.45
CA ALA A 202 9.79 26.54 5.63
C ALA A 202 8.75 27.45 4.95
N GLU A 203 8.26 28.48 5.65
CA GLU A 203 7.33 29.46 5.09
C GLU A 203 7.99 30.26 3.96
N ALA A 204 9.18 30.80 4.18
CA ALA A 204 9.92 31.56 3.18
C ALA A 204 10.16 30.72 1.92
N ALA A 205 10.59 29.46 2.09
CA ALA A 205 10.78 28.51 1.02
C ALA A 205 9.47 28.22 0.25
N ALA A 206 8.38 27.92 0.97
CA ALA A 206 7.09 27.61 0.36
C ALA A 206 6.53 28.81 -0.43
N ARG A 207 6.63 30.02 0.11
CA ARG A 207 6.17 31.25 -0.56
C ARG A 207 6.99 31.55 -1.81
N ALA A 208 8.31 31.35 -1.77
CA ALA A 208 9.19 31.64 -2.90
C ALA A 208 8.81 30.84 -4.17
N GLY A 209 8.45 29.56 -4.05
CA GLY A 209 8.09 28.72 -5.20
C GLY A 209 6.60 28.59 -5.49
N ARG A 210 5.73 29.22 -4.70
CA ARG A 210 4.27 29.03 -4.80
C ARG A 210 3.73 29.37 -6.18
N ALA A 211 4.12 30.51 -6.75
CA ALA A 211 3.62 30.95 -8.05
C ALA A 211 4.00 29.97 -9.17
N ALA A 212 5.27 29.55 -9.23
CA ALA A 212 5.75 28.56 -10.18
C ALA A 212 5.06 27.20 -10.02
N PHE A 213 4.84 26.77 -8.77
CA PHE A 213 4.12 25.53 -8.47
C PHE A 213 2.68 25.55 -9.01
N ILE A 214 1.94 26.63 -8.77
CA ILE A 214 0.57 26.78 -9.28
C ILE A 214 0.55 26.81 -10.81
N ALA A 215 1.48 27.53 -11.44
CA ALA A 215 1.53 27.64 -12.89
C ALA A 215 1.80 26.31 -13.59
N ASN A 216 2.59 25.42 -12.98
CA ASN A 216 2.96 24.13 -13.59
C ASN A 216 2.04 22.96 -13.19
N THR A 217 1.14 23.14 -12.21
CA THR A 217 0.25 22.07 -11.76
C THR A 217 -1.15 22.19 -12.37
N PRO A 218 -1.64 21.17 -13.11
CA PRO A 218 -2.97 21.20 -13.72
C PRO A 218 -4.07 21.19 -12.65
N ARG A 219 -5.21 21.84 -12.95
CA ARG A 219 -6.39 21.85 -12.06
C ARG A 219 -7.22 20.58 -12.27
N LEU A 220 -6.83 19.51 -11.59
CA LEU A 220 -7.53 18.23 -11.57
C LEU A 220 -8.17 18.00 -10.19
N ASN A 221 -9.18 17.14 -10.11
CA ASN A 221 -9.73 16.72 -8.80
C ASN A 221 -8.64 15.99 -7.97
N ARG A 222 -7.91 15.09 -8.65
CA ARG A 222 -6.71 14.41 -8.12
C ARG A 222 -5.46 15.12 -8.63
N ARG A 223 -5.15 16.26 -8.01
CA ARG A 223 -4.16 17.23 -8.52
C ARG A 223 -2.70 16.89 -8.26
N PHE A 224 -2.34 16.73 -6.98
CA PHE A 224 -0.95 16.65 -6.55
C PHE A 224 -0.83 15.82 -5.27
N THR A 225 0.31 15.15 -5.14
CA THR A 225 0.80 14.51 -3.91
C THR A 225 2.22 15.05 -3.68
N GLY A 226 2.63 15.40 -2.47
CA GLY A 226 3.93 16.06 -2.20
C GLY A 226 3.73 17.41 -1.52
N TYR A 227 4.77 18.22 -1.37
CA TYR A 227 4.65 19.45 -0.58
C TYR A 227 3.78 20.48 -1.31
N ASP A 228 2.49 20.51 -0.98
CA ASP A 228 1.48 21.36 -1.61
C ASP A 228 1.68 22.83 -1.18
N LEU A 229 2.48 23.55 -1.96
CA LEU A 229 2.84 24.93 -1.67
C LEU A 229 1.62 25.88 -1.74
N GLU A 230 0.61 25.55 -2.53
CA GLU A 230 -0.59 26.37 -2.65
C GLU A 230 -1.44 26.29 -1.39
N ARG A 231 -1.71 25.08 -0.89
CA ARG A 231 -2.51 24.90 0.33
C ARG A 231 -1.72 25.28 1.58
N ALA A 232 -0.42 25.04 1.61
CA ALA A 232 0.43 25.46 2.73
C ALA A 232 0.52 26.99 2.85
N CYS A 233 0.42 27.72 1.74
CA CYS A 233 0.41 29.18 1.69
C CYS A 233 -0.90 29.71 1.06
N PRO A 234 -2.02 29.74 1.80
CA PRO A 234 -3.30 30.21 1.28
C PRO A 234 -3.26 31.66 0.78
N GLU A 235 -4.10 31.99 -0.22
CA GLU A 235 -4.24 33.37 -0.73
C GLU A 235 -4.79 34.34 0.32
N THR A 236 -5.56 33.82 1.27
CA THR A 236 -6.10 34.56 2.42
C THR A 236 -5.03 34.95 3.44
N GLY A 237 -3.77 34.52 3.25
CA GLY A 237 -2.66 34.75 4.16
C GLY A 237 -2.44 33.60 5.15
N GLY A 238 -1.34 33.70 5.92
CA GLY A 238 -0.91 32.67 6.87
C GLY A 238 -0.14 31.51 6.24
N PHE A 239 0.31 30.58 7.08
CA PHE A 239 1.13 29.44 6.70
C PHE A 239 0.68 28.18 7.46
N GLU A 240 0.10 27.23 6.72
CA GLU A 240 -0.36 25.94 7.25
C GLU A 240 0.70 24.87 7.01
N TRP A 241 1.81 24.94 7.75
CA TRP A 241 2.99 24.09 7.57
C TRP A 241 2.71 22.59 7.49
N TRP A 242 1.71 22.11 8.24
CA TRP A 242 1.34 20.70 8.30
C TRP A 242 0.82 20.17 6.96
N ARG A 243 0.32 21.05 6.07
CA ARG A 243 -0.10 20.66 4.73
C ARG A 243 1.05 20.22 3.84
N LEU A 244 2.28 20.66 4.14
CA LEU A 244 3.48 20.20 3.42
C LEU A 244 3.76 18.71 3.63
N PHE A 245 3.25 18.11 4.71
CA PHE A 245 3.42 16.68 5.03
C PHE A 245 2.45 15.78 4.24
N LEU A 246 1.39 16.34 3.65
CA LEU A 246 0.35 15.58 2.96
C LEU A 246 0.84 15.16 1.58
N GLY A 247 1.12 13.88 1.40
CA GLY A 247 1.79 13.37 0.21
C GLY A 247 3.32 13.46 0.25
N ALA A 248 3.92 13.82 1.40
CA ALA A 248 5.38 13.94 1.55
C ALA A 248 6.12 12.60 1.64
N GLU A 249 5.43 11.46 1.66
CA GLU A 249 6.04 10.12 1.66
C GLU A 249 7.12 9.93 2.75
N GLY A 250 6.93 10.56 3.91
CA GLY A 250 7.87 10.50 5.03
C GLY A 250 9.16 11.30 4.85
N THR A 251 9.32 12.10 3.79
CA THR A 251 10.55 12.87 3.53
C THR A 251 10.70 14.11 4.40
N LEU A 252 9.69 14.51 5.18
CA LEU A 252 9.80 15.67 6.10
C LEU A 252 9.90 15.25 7.58
N GLY A 253 9.82 13.95 7.86
CA GLY A 253 9.92 13.39 9.21
C GLY A 253 8.69 12.57 9.63
N PRO A 254 8.77 11.90 10.79
CA PRO A 254 7.71 11.01 11.27
C PRO A 254 6.54 11.80 11.87
N ILE A 255 5.33 11.39 11.45
CA ILE A 255 4.06 11.85 12.02
C ILE A 255 3.74 10.99 13.26
N SER A 256 3.37 11.60 14.39
CA SER A 256 3.00 10.90 15.63
C SER A 256 1.48 10.81 15.83
N ARG A 257 0.73 11.79 15.34
CA ARG A 257 -0.74 11.86 15.48
C ARG A 257 -1.38 12.59 14.30
N VAL A 258 -2.56 12.14 13.91
CA VAL A 258 -3.37 12.72 12.84
C VAL A 258 -4.75 13.07 13.38
N ARG A 259 -5.22 14.29 13.15
CA ARG A 259 -6.63 14.65 13.38
C ARG A 259 -7.41 14.54 12.09
N VAL A 260 -8.33 13.57 12.03
CA VAL A 260 -9.20 13.33 10.90
C VAL A 260 -10.55 14.03 11.07
N LYS A 261 -11.08 14.56 9.97
CA LYS A 261 -12.45 15.06 9.84
C LYS A 261 -13.38 13.89 9.54
N LEU A 262 -14.49 13.80 10.25
CA LEU A 262 -15.49 12.75 10.07
C LEU A 262 -16.68 13.26 9.25
N ARG A 263 -17.36 12.32 8.60
CA ARG A 263 -18.63 12.53 7.89
C ARG A 263 -19.71 11.67 8.52
N ARG A 264 -20.96 12.15 8.48
CA ARG A 264 -22.12 11.36 8.88
C ARG A 264 -22.35 10.25 7.85
N ILE A 265 -22.67 9.06 8.33
CA ILE A 265 -23.01 7.94 7.45
C ILE A 265 -24.38 8.22 6.84
N GLU A 266 -24.44 8.27 5.51
CA GLU A 266 -25.68 8.46 4.76
C GLU A 266 -26.59 7.22 4.91
N PRO A 267 -27.86 7.40 5.31
CA PRO A 267 -28.81 6.32 5.53
C PRO A 267 -29.29 5.67 4.23
N GLU A 268 -29.24 6.39 3.11
CA GLU A 268 -29.62 5.85 1.82
C GLU A 268 -28.40 5.58 0.95
N LYS A 269 -28.36 4.35 0.42
CA LYS A 269 -27.30 3.85 -0.45
C LYS A 269 -27.93 2.99 -1.54
N ARG A 270 -27.65 3.30 -2.79
CA ARG A 270 -28.11 2.54 -3.96
C ARG A 270 -26.94 2.29 -4.90
N LEU A 271 -26.96 1.13 -5.56
CA LEU A 271 -25.99 0.75 -6.57
C LEU A 271 -26.73 0.33 -7.84
N ILE A 272 -26.28 0.87 -8.96
CA ILE A 272 -26.76 0.52 -10.29
C ILE A 272 -25.60 -0.15 -11.01
N VAL A 273 -25.83 -1.30 -11.62
CA VAL A 273 -24.84 -2.00 -12.45
C VAL A 273 -25.37 -2.04 -13.88
N ALA A 274 -24.60 -1.51 -14.82
CA ALA A 274 -24.96 -1.43 -16.23
C ALA A 274 -23.90 -2.13 -17.09
N GLY A 275 -24.31 -3.04 -17.95
CA GLY A 275 -23.45 -3.66 -18.95
C GLY A 275 -23.37 -2.81 -20.23
N PHE A 276 -22.21 -2.81 -20.87
CA PHE A 276 -21.93 -2.16 -22.14
C PHE A 276 -21.25 -3.14 -23.10
N ASP A 277 -21.51 -3.00 -24.40
CA ASP A 277 -20.92 -3.84 -25.46
C ASP A 277 -19.40 -3.66 -25.65
N SER A 278 -18.85 -2.56 -25.13
CA SER A 278 -17.44 -2.22 -25.21
C SER A 278 -17.01 -1.29 -24.08
N PHE A 279 -15.74 -1.41 -23.68
CA PHE A 279 -15.11 -0.53 -22.69
C PHE A 279 -15.10 0.93 -23.14
N ARG A 280 -14.94 1.19 -24.44
CA ARG A 280 -14.98 2.55 -24.99
C ARG A 280 -16.33 3.22 -24.77
N ASN A 281 -17.43 2.49 -24.97
CA ASN A 281 -18.79 2.99 -24.71
C ASN A 281 -19.03 3.19 -23.21
N ALA A 282 -18.56 2.27 -22.36
CA ALA A 282 -18.62 2.42 -20.91
C ALA A 282 -17.82 3.64 -20.40
N LEU A 283 -16.66 3.94 -21.00
CA LEU A 283 -15.88 5.14 -20.67
C LEU A 283 -16.60 6.42 -21.10
N ALA A 284 -17.13 6.46 -22.33
CA ALA A 284 -17.85 7.61 -22.86
C ALA A 284 -19.13 7.93 -22.06
N ALA A 285 -19.71 6.92 -21.39
CA ALA A 285 -20.88 7.06 -20.53
C ALA A 285 -20.62 7.88 -19.25
N ALA A 286 -19.38 7.99 -18.77
CA ALA A 286 -19.10 8.61 -17.48
C ALA A 286 -19.49 10.10 -17.42
N ALA A 287 -19.16 10.89 -18.45
CA ALA A 287 -19.48 12.32 -18.46
C ALA A 287 -21.00 12.60 -18.44
N PRO A 288 -21.84 11.97 -19.28
CA PRO A 288 -23.30 12.09 -19.17
C PRO A 288 -23.86 11.66 -17.81
N LEU A 289 -23.29 10.61 -17.20
CA LEU A 289 -23.74 10.10 -15.91
C LEU A 289 -23.53 11.08 -14.75
N LEU A 290 -22.60 12.03 -14.87
CA LEU A 290 -22.40 13.08 -13.86
C LEU A 290 -23.66 13.94 -13.65
N ALA A 291 -24.56 14.03 -14.62
CA ALA A 291 -25.82 14.75 -14.48
C ALA A 291 -26.78 14.12 -13.44
N ALA A 292 -26.61 12.84 -13.09
CA ALA A 292 -27.33 12.19 -11.99
C ALA A 292 -26.64 12.38 -10.62
N ASP A 293 -25.54 13.12 -10.59
CA ASP A 293 -24.68 13.36 -9.44
C ASP A 293 -24.30 12.08 -8.66
N PRO A 294 -23.77 11.02 -9.30
CA PRO A 294 -23.48 9.76 -8.62
C PRO A 294 -22.31 9.91 -7.64
N THR A 295 -22.40 9.34 -6.45
CA THR A 295 -21.30 9.34 -5.48
C THR A 295 -20.03 8.73 -6.07
N ALA A 296 -20.14 7.67 -6.87
CA ALA A 296 -19.01 7.09 -7.60
C ALA A 296 -19.44 6.41 -8.91
N VAL A 297 -18.54 6.39 -9.91
CA VAL A 297 -18.71 5.62 -11.15
C VAL A 297 -17.44 4.81 -11.43
N GLU A 298 -17.60 3.50 -11.45
CA GLU A 298 -16.50 2.54 -11.38
C GLU A 298 -16.62 1.54 -12.55
N VAL A 299 -15.55 1.35 -13.33
CA VAL A 299 -15.59 0.50 -14.54
C VAL A 299 -14.83 -0.82 -14.40
N MET A 300 -15.37 -1.89 -14.97
CA MET A 300 -14.71 -3.19 -15.15
C MET A 300 -14.72 -3.51 -16.65
N ASP A 301 -13.54 -3.66 -17.26
CA ASP A 301 -13.42 -3.91 -18.70
C ASP A 301 -13.78 -5.37 -19.08
N GLU A 302 -13.79 -5.65 -20.39
CA GLU A 302 -14.14 -6.96 -20.93
C GLU A 302 -13.09 -8.04 -20.57
N THR A 303 -11.84 -7.64 -20.35
CA THR A 303 -10.76 -8.55 -19.97
C THR A 303 -10.96 -9.07 -18.55
N VAL A 304 -11.24 -8.15 -17.61
CA VAL A 304 -11.55 -8.49 -16.22
C VAL A 304 -12.85 -9.28 -16.13
N GLN A 305 -13.85 -8.92 -16.94
CA GLN A 305 -15.09 -9.68 -17.08
C GLN A 305 -14.82 -11.14 -17.49
N GLU A 306 -14.06 -11.39 -18.56
CA GLU A 306 -13.76 -12.75 -19.03
C GLU A 306 -12.99 -13.57 -17.97
N ILE A 307 -12.03 -12.96 -17.28
CA ILE A 307 -11.31 -13.62 -16.18
C ILE A 307 -12.27 -13.99 -15.04
N ALA A 308 -13.16 -13.07 -14.66
CA ALA A 308 -14.16 -13.31 -13.64
C ALA A 308 -15.15 -14.40 -14.06
N TYR A 309 -15.55 -14.46 -15.35
CA TYR A 309 -16.41 -15.49 -15.90
C TYR A 309 -15.79 -16.88 -15.74
N ARG A 310 -14.53 -17.05 -16.18
CA ARG A 310 -13.79 -18.32 -16.09
C ARG A 310 -13.59 -18.81 -14.65
N SER A 311 -13.55 -17.88 -13.70
CA SER A 311 -13.44 -18.21 -12.28
C SER A 311 -14.78 -18.57 -11.61
N GLY A 312 -15.89 -18.46 -12.34
CA GLY A 312 -17.24 -18.68 -11.83
C GLY A 312 -17.80 -17.53 -10.98
N ILE A 313 -17.05 -16.43 -10.81
CA ILE A 313 -17.47 -15.29 -9.98
C ILE A 313 -18.70 -14.59 -10.55
N LEU A 314 -18.79 -14.47 -11.88
CA LEU A 314 -19.92 -13.79 -12.52
C LEU A 314 -21.26 -14.52 -12.38
N GLY A 315 -21.25 -15.81 -12.01
CA GLY A 315 -22.49 -16.54 -11.71
C GLY A 315 -23.24 -16.00 -10.49
N ARG A 316 -22.61 -15.12 -9.70
CA ARG A 316 -23.21 -14.39 -8.58
C ARG A 316 -23.80 -13.03 -8.98
N LEU A 317 -23.63 -12.61 -10.23
CA LEU A 317 -24.34 -11.43 -10.73
C LEU A 317 -25.83 -11.75 -10.90
N PRO A 318 -26.72 -10.74 -10.84
CA PRO A 318 -28.11 -10.86 -11.25
C PRO A 318 -28.22 -11.44 -12.66
N GLU A 319 -29.21 -12.31 -12.91
CA GLU A 319 -29.35 -13.07 -14.16
C GLU A 319 -29.28 -12.19 -15.42
N ALA A 320 -29.93 -11.03 -15.40
CA ALA A 320 -29.92 -10.09 -16.52
C ALA A 320 -28.53 -9.55 -16.88
N LEU A 321 -27.60 -9.52 -15.92
CA LEU A 321 -26.22 -9.08 -16.10
C LEU A 321 -25.25 -10.24 -16.38
N GLN A 322 -25.68 -11.49 -16.30
CA GLN A 322 -24.80 -12.62 -16.54
C GLN A 322 -24.45 -12.72 -18.03
N THR A 323 -23.19 -13.06 -18.30
CA THR A 323 -22.69 -13.26 -19.66
C THR A 323 -22.65 -14.73 -20.01
N VAL A 324 -22.80 -15.04 -21.30
CA VAL A 324 -22.50 -16.37 -21.85
C VAL A 324 -21.04 -16.46 -22.28
N ALA A 325 -20.54 -17.69 -22.48
CA ALA A 325 -19.17 -17.92 -22.93
C ALA A 325 -18.85 -17.16 -24.22
N GLY A 326 -17.76 -16.40 -24.22
CA GLY A 326 -17.31 -15.60 -25.37
C GLY A 326 -18.01 -14.25 -25.56
N GLN A 327 -19.03 -13.94 -24.76
CA GLN A 327 -19.64 -12.61 -24.74
C GLN A 327 -18.72 -11.64 -23.99
N ARG A 328 -18.41 -10.51 -24.64
CA ARG A 328 -17.60 -9.45 -24.04
C ARG A 328 -18.50 -8.32 -23.55
N VAL A 329 -18.40 -7.98 -22.27
CA VAL A 329 -19.19 -6.91 -21.64
C VAL A 329 -18.28 -6.10 -20.73
N ALA A 330 -18.36 -4.78 -20.83
CA ALA A 330 -17.81 -3.87 -19.83
C ALA A 330 -18.91 -3.48 -18.86
N TYR A 331 -18.63 -3.41 -17.56
CA TYR A 331 -19.62 -3.02 -16.55
C TYR A 331 -19.29 -1.68 -15.90
N LEU A 332 -20.31 -0.84 -15.74
CA LEU A 332 -20.28 0.31 -14.86
C LEU A 332 -21.02 0.00 -13.56
N PHE A 333 -20.39 0.34 -12.45
CA PHE A 333 -20.94 0.30 -11.09
C PHE A 333 -21.13 1.75 -10.64
N ILE A 334 -22.38 2.16 -10.48
CA ILE A 334 -22.77 3.54 -10.23
C ILE A 334 -23.41 3.62 -8.83
N GLU A 335 -22.72 4.23 -7.88
CA GLU A 335 -23.17 4.36 -6.50
C GLU A 335 -23.82 5.73 -6.29
N ILE A 336 -24.99 5.75 -5.64
CA ILE A 336 -25.71 6.96 -5.25
C ILE A 336 -26.04 6.86 -3.77
N ASN A 337 -25.50 7.78 -2.98
CA ASN A 337 -25.77 7.92 -1.56
C ASN A 337 -26.51 9.25 -1.28
N GLY A 338 -27.24 9.30 -0.17
CA GLY A 338 -27.89 10.51 0.29
C GLY A 338 -28.63 10.33 1.62
N GLU A 339 -29.23 11.42 2.09
CA GLU A 339 -30.01 11.44 3.33
C GLU A 339 -31.51 11.20 3.09
N ASP A 340 -32.07 11.75 2.01
CA ASP A 340 -33.49 11.63 1.67
C ASP A 340 -33.75 10.47 0.69
N PRO A 341 -34.55 9.45 1.08
CA PRO A 341 -34.95 8.36 0.18
C PRO A 341 -35.62 8.81 -1.11
N ALA A 342 -36.42 9.89 -1.09
CA ALA A 342 -37.12 10.37 -2.27
C ALA A 342 -36.18 11.01 -3.29
N GLU A 343 -35.22 11.82 -2.81
CA GLU A 343 -34.18 12.42 -3.65
C GLU A 343 -33.28 11.34 -4.28
N VAL A 344 -32.85 10.36 -3.48
CA VAL A 344 -32.02 9.24 -3.96
C VAL A 344 -32.78 8.42 -5.00
N ALA A 345 -34.07 8.14 -4.79
CA ALA A 345 -34.89 7.43 -5.78
C ALA A 345 -35.01 8.22 -7.10
N ALA A 346 -35.20 9.54 -7.04
CA ALA A 346 -35.25 10.39 -8.23
C ALA A 346 -33.92 10.40 -9.01
N ARG A 347 -32.78 10.47 -8.30
CA ARG A 347 -31.43 10.39 -8.89
C ARG A 347 -31.15 9.02 -9.50
N VAL A 348 -31.59 7.94 -8.86
CA VAL A 348 -31.51 6.58 -9.43
C VAL A 348 -32.30 6.48 -10.73
N GLU A 349 -33.52 7.01 -10.78
CA GLU A 349 -34.35 6.96 -12.00
C GLU A 349 -33.79 7.87 -13.11
N ALA A 350 -33.25 9.04 -12.76
CA ALA A 350 -32.52 9.88 -13.70
C ALA A 350 -31.31 9.15 -14.29
N CYS A 351 -30.52 8.47 -13.44
CA CYS A 351 -29.38 7.67 -13.87
C CYS A 351 -29.80 6.54 -14.83
N ARG A 352 -30.86 5.79 -14.52
CA ARG A 352 -31.40 4.74 -15.41
C ARG A 352 -31.79 5.29 -16.77
N ARG A 353 -32.49 6.43 -16.82
CA ARG A 353 -32.88 7.10 -18.08
C ARG A 353 -31.66 7.54 -18.89
N ILE A 354 -30.63 8.05 -18.24
CA ILE A 354 -29.36 8.41 -18.91
C ILE A 354 -28.74 7.15 -19.51
N VAL A 355 -28.53 6.08 -18.72
CA VAL A 355 -27.92 4.83 -19.20
C VAL A 355 -28.66 4.25 -20.40
N ALA A 356 -29.99 4.20 -20.36
CA ALA A 356 -30.81 3.66 -21.43
C ALA A 356 -30.66 4.41 -22.77
N GLY A 357 -30.27 5.69 -22.74
CA GLY A 357 -30.03 6.51 -23.92
C GLY A 357 -28.59 6.47 -24.44
N LEU A 358 -27.67 5.76 -23.78
CA LEU A 358 -26.25 5.75 -24.14
C LEU A 358 -25.91 4.65 -25.17
N PRO A 359 -25.00 4.92 -26.11
CA PRO A 359 -24.54 3.92 -27.07
C PRO A 359 -23.96 2.68 -26.38
N GLY A 360 -24.29 1.50 -26.90
CA GLY A 360 -23.77 0.22 -26.42
C GLY A 360 -24.28 -0.21 -25.05
N ALA A 361 -25.19 0.54 -24.41
CA ALA A 361 -25.80 0.13 -23.15
C ALA A 361 -26.67 -1.12 -23.32
N GLY A 362 -26.44 -2.11 -22.47
CA GLY A 362 -27.18 -3.37 -22.40
C GLY A 362 -28.03 -3.44 -21.14
N ALA A 363 -27.94 -4.58 -20.44
CA ALA A 363 -28.72 -4.80 -19.22
C ALA A 363 -28.32 -3.82 -18.10
N VAL A 364 -29.33 -3.35 -17.37
CA VAL A 364 -29.18 -2.44 -16.22
C VAL A 364 -29.92 -3.06 -15.03
N HIS A 365 -29.23 -3.17 -13.90
CA HIS A 365 -29.77 -3.69 -12.65
C HIS A 365 -29.61 -2.65 -11.54
N VAL A 366 -30.63 -2.54 -10.68
CA VAL A 366 -30.55 -1.73 -9.45
C VAL A 366 -30.57 -2.70 -8.28
N ALA A 367 -29.55 -2.64 -7.44
CA ALA A 367 -29.47 -3.49 -6.26
C ALA A 367 -30.66 -3.23 -5.32
N ALA A 368 -31.29 -4.30 -4.86
CA ALA A 368 -32.47 -4.29 -4.01
C ALA A 368 -32.17 -3.79 -2.61
N ASP A 369 -31.03 -4.18 -2.04
CA ASP A 369 -30.67 -3.86 -0.66
C ASP A 369 -29.15 -3.74 -0.42
N ARG A 370 -28.79 -3.39 0.82
CA ARG A 370 -27.39 -3.21 1.23
C ARG A 370 -26.58 -4.51 1.19
N ALA A 371 -27.20 -5.68 1.30
CA ALA A 371 -26.50 -6.96 1.20
C ALA A 371 -26.08 -7.24 -0.24
N GLU A 372 -26.99 -7.04 -1.19
CA GLU A 372 -26.69 -7.16 -2.61
C GLU A 372 -25.63 -6.12 -3.06
N ILE A 373 -25.71 -4.88 -2.57
CA ILE A 373 -24.67 -3.86 -2.84
C ILE A 373 -23.28 -4.36 -2.42
N ARG A 374 -23.16 -4.98 -1.23
CA ARG A 374 -21.87 -5.54 -0.77
C ARG A 374 -21.40 -6.68 -1.66
N GLU A 375 -22.30 -7.54 -2.10
CA GLU A 375 -21.97 -8.66 -2.98
C GLU A 375 -21.49 -8.20 -4.36
N LEU A 376 -22.18 -7.24 -4.98
CA LEU A 376 -21.79 -6.67 -6.27
C LEU A 376 -20.41 -5.99 -6.21
N TRP A 377 -20.12 -5.25 -5.13
CA TRP A 377 -18.78 -4.72 -4.89
C TRP A 377 -17.74 -5.83 -4.71
N ALA A 378 -18.07 -6.89 -3.97
CA ALA A 378 -17.16 -8.02 -3.78
C ALA A 378 -16.85 -8.74 -5.11
N ILE A 379 -17.82 -8.83 -6.03
CA ILE A 379 -17.62 -9.37 -7.39
C ILE A 379 -16.60 -8.51 -8.16
N ARG A 380 -16.81 -7.19 -8.19
CA ARG A 380 -15.87 -6.24 -8.83
C ARG A 380 -14.46 -6.38 -8.25
N SER A 381 -14.34 -6.29 -6.93
CA SER A 381 -13.05 -6.36 -6.24
C SER A 381 -12.33 -7.68 -6.47
N ALA A 382 -13.07 -8.80 -6.48
CA ALA A 382 -12.49 -10.11 -6.75
C ALA A 382 -12.04 -10.26 -8.22
N GLY A 383 -12.81 -9.74 -9.19
CA GLY A 383 -12.44 -9.73 -10.60
C GLY A 383 -11.11 -9.02 -10.84
N VAL A 384 -10.93 -7.81 -10.27
CA VAL A 384 -9.67 -7.07 -10.35
C VAL A 384 -8.52 -7.82 -9.66
N GLY A 385 -8.78 -8.47 -8.52
CA GLY A 385 -7.79 -9.29 -7.82
C GLY A 385 -7.26 -10.48 -8.65
N LEU A 386 -8.09 -11.04 -9.53
CA LEU A 386 -7.71 -12.13 -10.43
C LEU A 386 -6.75 -11.72 -11.54
N LEU A 387 -6.59 -10.41 -11.85
CA LEU A 387 -5.53 -9.95 -12.75
C LEU A 387 -4.14 -10.36 -12.26
N GLY A 388 -3.97 -10.57 -10.94
CA GLY A 388 -2.72 -11.09 -10.38
C GLY A 388 -2.50 -12.60 -10.59
N LYS A 389 -3.54 -13.35 -11.00
CA LYS A 389 -3.54 -14.80 -11.15
C LYS A 389 -3.32 -15.20 -12.62
N VAL A 390 -2.22 -14.72 -13.19
CA VAL A 390 -1.78 -15.07 -14.54
C VAL A 390 -0.66 -16.11 -14.43
N ASP A 391 -0.80 -17.21 -15.18
CA ASP A 391 0.25 -18.23 -15.30
C ASP A 391 1.37 -17.76 -16.24
N GLY A 392 2.59 -18.21 -15.97
CA GLY A 392 3.78 -17.86 -16.74
C GLY A 392 4.68 -16.84 -16.05
N PRO A 393 5.88 -16.61 -16.61
CA PRO A 393 6.90 -15.77 -15.99
C PRO A 393 6.62 -14.26 -16.11
N ALA A 394 5.86 -13.85 -17.14
CA ALA A 394 5.40 -12.48 -17.32
C ALA A 394 4.06 -12.27 -16.60
N ARG A 395 3.98 -11.26 -15.74
CA ARG A 395 2.79 -10.99 -14.92
C ARG A 395 2.41 -9.52 -14.94
N PRO A 396 1.12 -9.17 -14.79
CA PRO A 396 0.69 -7.79 -14.64
C PRO A 396 1.36 -7.11 -13.45
N ILE A 397 2.07 -6.01 -13.73
CA ILE A 397 2.79 -5.23 -12.71
C ILE A 397 2.28 -3.79 -12.64
N ALA A 398 2.34 -3.23 -11.43
CA ALA A 398 2.01 -1.84 -11.15
C ALA A 398 3.25 -0.96 -11.42
N PHE A 399 3.20 -0.12 -12.46
CA PHE A 399 4.26 0.88 -12.72
C PHE A 399 3.77 2.11 -13.51
N VAL A 400 2.80 1.92 -14.40
CA VAL A 400 2.12 2.99 -15.18
C VAL A 400 0.62 3.09 -14.85
N GLU A 401 0.20 2.48 -13.75
CA GLU A 401 -1.13 2.67 -13.21
C GLU A 401 -1.24 4.03 -12.51
N ASP A 402 -2.48 4.49 -12.30
CA ASP A 402 -2.78 5.71 -11.54
C ASP A 402 -2.42 7.00 -12.31
N THR A 403 -2.75 7.01 -13.60
CA THR A 403 -2.72 8.22 -14.43
C THR A 403 -4.04 8.94 -14.36
N VAL A 404 -3.98 10.28 -14.28
CA VAL A 404 -5.18 11.13 -14.22
C VAL A 404 -5.10 12.18 -15.31
N VAL A 405 -6.14 12.29 -16.12
CA VAL A 405 -6.33 13.35 -17.12
C VAL A 405 -7.71 13.99 -16.92
N PRO A 406 -7.96 15.20 -17.44
CA PRO A 406 -9.31 15.74 -17.49
C PRO A 406 -10.27 14.74 -18.14
N PRO A 407 -11.48 14.48 -17.57
CA PRO A 407 -12.41 13.47 -18.09
C PRO A 407 -12.73 13.61 -19.58
N GLU A 408 -12.80 14.84 -20.09
CA GLU A 408 -13.00 15.17 -21.50
C GLU A 408 -11.87 14.66 -22.43
N ASN A 409 -10.65 14.51 -21.91
CA ASN A 409 -9.49 14.01 -22.64
C ASN A 409 -9.30 12.49 -22.49
N LEU A 410 -10.06 11.84 -21.59
CA LEU A 410 -9.86 10.44 -21.22
C LEU A 410 -9.93 9.47 -22.41
N PRO A 411 -10.90 9.56 -23.35
CA PRO A 411 -10.95 8.64 -24.49
C PRO A 411 -9.72 8.73 -25.39
N ALA A 412 -9.28 9.95 -25.72
CA ALA A 412 -8.11 10.17 -26.57
C ALA A 412 -6.80 9.74 -25.87
N PHE A 413 -6.71 9.97 -24.55
CA PHE A 413 -5.60 9.49 -23.74
C PHE A 413 -5.52 7.95 -23.74
N VAL A 414 -6.65 7.26 -23.61
CA VAL A 414 -6.70 5.79 -23.66
C VAL A 414 -6.27 5.28 -25.03
N ASP A 415 -6.77 5.86 -26.12
CA ASP A 415 -6.39 5.45 -27.48
C ASP A 415 -4.86 5.56 -27.69
N ASP A 416 -4.25 6.67 -27.25
CA ASP A 416 -2.80 6.87 -27.29
C ASP A 416 -2.03 5.91 -26.37
N PHE A 417 -2.54 5.67 -25.14
CA PHE A 417 -1.93 4.76 -24.16
C PHE A 417 -1.89 3.33 -24.72
N LEU A 418 -3.00 2.86 -25.28
CA LEU A 418 -3.11 1.53 -25.88
C LEU A 418 -2.20 1.38 -27.09
N ALA A 419 -2.00 2.44 -27.87
CA ALA A 419 -1.05 2.45 -28.97
C ALA A 419 0.40 2.28 -28.46
N VAL A 420 0.77 2.88 -27.32
CA VAL A 420 2.08 2.64 -26.69
C VAL A 420 2.23 1.18 -26.29
N LEU A 421 1.26 0.61 -25.57
CA LEU A 421 1.33 -0.81 -25.16
C LEU A 421 1.42 -1.76 -26.36
N SER A 422 0.66 -1.50 -27.42
CA SER A 422 0.65 -2.30 -28.63
C SER A 422 2.00 -2.28 -29.36
N ARG A 423 2.66 -1.11 -29.44
CA ARG A 423 4.01 -0.99 -30.03
C ARG A 423 5.07 -1.78 -29.26
N HIS A 424 4.87 -1.95 -27.95
CA HIS A 424 5.74 -2.75 -27.10
C HIS A 424 5.28 -4.22 -26.98
N GLY A 425 4.19 -4.62 -27.64
CA GLY A 425 3.68 -6.00 -27.62
C GLY A 425 3.14 -6.44 -26.25
N LEU A 426 2.66 -5.50 -25.41
CA LEU A 426 2.26 -5.79 -24.04
C LEU A 426 0.75 -6.07 -23.93
N GLY A 427 0.41 -7.22 -23.35
CA GLY A 427 -0.94 -7.47 -22.83
C GLY A 427 -1.17 -6.72 -21.51
N PHE A 428 -2.43 -6.39 -21.20
CA PHE A 428 -2.78 -5.57 -20.04
C PHE A 428 -4.21 -5.89 -19.55
N GLY A 429 -4.53 -5.46 -18.33
CA GLY A 429 -5.91 -5.31 -17.85
C GLY A 429 -6.18 -3.87 -17.40
N ILE A 430 -7.41 -3.38 -17.57
CA ILE A 430 -7.81 -2.01 -17.23
C ILE A 430 -8.96 -2.01 -16.22
N TYR A 431 -8.84 -1.14 -15.23
CA TYR A 431 -9.92 -0.77 -14.29
C TYR A 431 -9.68 0.66 -13.80
N GLY A 432 -10.68 1.31 -13.21
CA GLY A 432 -10.48 2.67 -12.69
C GLY A 432 -11.73 3.43 -12.27
N HIS A 433 -11.47 4.68 -11.89
CA HIS A 433 -12.42 5.67 -11.42
C HIS A 433 -12.71 6.65 -12.56
N VAL A 434 -13.75 6.36 -13.33
CA VAL A 434 -13.99 7.10 -14.59
C VAL A 434 -14.52 8.50 -14.32
N ASP A 435 -15.23 8.69 -13.21
CA ASP A 435 -15.82 9.96 -12.77
C ASP A 435 -14.78 11.06 -12.49
N VAL A 436 -13.52 10.68 -12.29
CA VAL A 436 -12.40 11.57 -11.98
C VAL A 436 -11.24 11.44 -12.96
N GLY A 437 -11.45 10.75 -14.09
CA GLY A 437 -10.45 10.62 -15.15
C GLY A 437 -9.24 9.77 -14.79
N CYS A 438 -9.37 8.85 -13.83
CA CYS A 438 -8.27 8.03 -13.30
C CYS A 438 -8.37 6.58 -13.76
N LEU A 439 -7.30 6.07 -14.40
CA LEU A 439 -7.23 4.68 -14.87
C LEU A 439 -6.04 3.92 -14.28
N HIS A 440 -6.26 2.65 -14.02
CA HIS A 440 -5.27 1.69 -13.59
C HIS A 440 -5.08 0.65 -14.69
N ILE A 441 -3.94 0.77 -15.38
CA ILE A 441 -3.54 -0.14 -16.45
C ILE A 441 -2.29 -0.89 -15.97
N ARG A 442 -2.34 -2.22 -16.00
CA ARG A 442 -1.22 -3.09 -15.55
C ARG A 442 -0.70 -3.94 -16.71
N PRO A 443 0.34 -3.49 -17.41
CA PRO A 443 1.01 -4.30 -18.43
C PRO A 443 1.69 -5.52 -17.83
N ALA A 444 1.69 -6.63 -18.56
CA ALA A 444 2.37 -7.86 -18.14
C ALA A 444 3.83 -7.89 -18.60
N LEU A 445 4.77 -8.07 -17.66
CA LEU A 445 6.21 -8.13 -17.91
C LEU A 445 6.87 -9.21 -17.05
N ASN A 446 7.95 -9.81 -17.55
CA ASN A 446 8.88 -10.62 -16.78
C ASN A 446 10.06 -9.76 -16.34
N ILE A 447 9.92 -9.10 -15.20
CA ILE A 447 10.94 -8.17 -14.68
C ILE A 447 12.27 -8.84 -14.30
N ASP A 448 12.39 -10.17 -14.34
CA ASP A 448 13.70 -10.81 -14.18
C ASP A 448 14.58 -10.66 -15.43
N LEU A 449 13.99 -10.34 -16.59
CA LEU A 449 14.69 -10.09 -17.84
C LEU A 449 15.11 -8.62 -17.97
N ALA A 450 16.37 -8.38 -18.34
CA ALA A 450 16.90 -7.03 -18.56
C ALA A 450 16.14 -6.27 -19.67
N GLU A 451 15.72 -6.96 -20.73
CA GLU A 451 14.93 -6.38 -21.82
C GLU A 451 13.57 -5.86 -21.32
N ASP A 452 12.88 -6.63 -20.47
CA ASP A 452 11.59 -6.22 -19.91
C ASP A 452 11.73 -5.07 -18.91
N ARG A 453 12.85 -4.99 -18.17
CA ARG A 453 13.18 -3.82 -17.35
C ARG A 453 13.39 -2.58 -18.23
N ALA A 454 14.07 -2.71 -19.36
CA ALA A 454 14.24 -1.61 -20.31
C ALA A 454 12.90 -1.18 -20.93
N ARG A 455 12.02 -2.14 -21.28
CA ARG A 455 10.65 -1.86 -21.73
C ARG A 455 9.83 -1.14 -20.66
N LEU A 456 9.93 -1.55 -19.40
CA LEU A 456 9.25 -0.90 -18.27
C LEU A 456 9.62 0.59 -18.18
N VAL A 457 10.91 0.91 -18.28
CA VAL A 457 11.41 2.30 -18.30
C VAL A 457 10.87 3.07 -19.51
N ALA A 458 11.04 2.52 -20.71
CA ALA A 458 10.62 3.18 -21.95
C ALA A 458 9.10 3.47 -21.99
N VAL A 459 8.28 2.51 -21.53
CA VAL A 459 6.83 2.69 -21.42
C VAL A 459 6.51 3.74 -20.36
N SER A 460 7.21 3.76 -19.22
CA SER A 460 7.01 4.80 -18.19
C SER A 460 7.27 6.20 -18.72
N ASP A 461 8.38 6.39 -19.45
CA ASP A 461 8.72 7.67 -20.07
C ASP A 461 7.66 8.11 -21.10
N ALA A 462 7.21 7.18 -21.94
CA ALA A 462 6.17 7.44 -22.93
C ALA A 462 4.83 7.82 -22.28
N ILE A 463 4.40 7.09 -21.24
CA ILE A 463 3.17 7.41 -20.51
C ILE A 463 3.29 8.73 -19.75
N PHE A 464 4.44 9.03 -19.14
CA PHE A 464 4.69 10.33 -18.53
C PHE A 464 4.52 11.47 -19.56
N ALA A 465 5.09 11.34 -20.75
CA ALA A 465 4.92 12.31 -21.83
C ALA A 465 3.44 12.42 -22.29
N LEU A 466 2.72 11.30 -22.39
CA LEU A 466 1.30 11.29 -22.72
C LEU A 466 0.44 12.00 -21.68
N THR A 467 0.68 11.78 -20.39
CA THR A 467 -0.08 12.49 -19.35
C THR A 467 0.10 14.00 -19.47
N ARG A 468 1.32 14.48 -19.74
CA ARG A 468 1.57 15.92 -20.01
C ARG A 468 0.85 16.41 -21.26
N LYS A 469 0.88 15.66 -22.36
CA LYS A 469 0.17 15.99 -23.62
C LYS A 469 -1.33 16.19 -23.39
N HIS A 470 -1.94 15.38 -22.53
CA HIS A 470 -3.38 15.37 -22.26
C HIS A 470 -3.78 16.23 -21.04
N GLY A 471 -2.88 17.06 -20.50
CA GLY A 471 -3.15 17.97 -19.38
C GLY A 471 -3.28 17.29 -18.02
N GLY A 472 -2.70 16.10 -17.89
CA GLY A 472 -2.79 15.21 -16.75
C GLY A 472 -1.55 15.10 -15.86
N VAL A 473 -1.56 14.08 -15.01
CA VAL A 473 -0.46 13.69 -14.11
C VAL A 473 -0.24 12.17 -14.15
N PHE A 474 1.01 11.77 -13.97
CA PHE A 474 1.45 10.36 -14.01
C PHE A 474 1.21 9.59 -12.69
N TRP A 475 0.74 10.27 -11.66
CA TRP A 475 0.44 9.72 -10.33
C TRP A 475 -0.72 10.50 -9.70
N GLY A 476 -1.93 9.93 -9.67
CA GLY A 476 -3.09 10.57 -9.06
C GLY A 476 -3.18 10.37 -7.55
N GLU A 477 -3.00 9.14 -7.09
CA GLU A 477 -3.43 8.66 -5.77
C GLU A 477 -2.40 7.80 -5.04
N HIS A 478 -1.58 7.04 -5.77
CA HIS A 478 -0.70 6.04 -5.20
C HIS A 478 0.57 6.65 -4.61
N GLY A 479 0.80 7.94 -4.79
CA GLY A 479 2.11 8.57 -4.55
C GLY A 479 3.13 8.23 -5.65
N LYS A 480 4.34 8.79 -5.52
CA LYS A 480 5.40 8.70 -6.52
C LYS A 480 6.45 7.67 -6.17
N GLY A 481 6.93 7.64 -4.92
CA GLY A 481 8.10 6.87 -4.52
C GLY A 481 9.28 7.15 -5.46
N VAL A 482 9.77 6.12 -6.15
CA VAL A 482 10.86 6.23 -7.14
C VAL A 482 10.44 6.97 -8.42
N ARG A 483 9.14 7.09 -8.70
CA ARG A 483 8.64 7.95 -9.78
C ARG A 483 8.82 9.44 -9.44
N GLY A 484 9.25 9.77 -8.21
CA GLY A 484 9.67 11.11 -7.83
C GLY A 484 10.80 11.68 -8.72
N ALA A 485 11.54 10.83 -9.42
CA ALA A 485 12.53 11.24 -10.42
C ALA A 485 11.94 12.15 -11.54
N TYR A 486 10.65 12.00 -11.87
CA TYR A 486 9.97 12.85 -12.85
C TYR A 486 9.44 14.16 -12.28
N LEU A 487 9.50 14.36 -10.95
CA LEU A 487 8.85 15.49 -10.29
C LEU A 487 9.40 16.83 -10.78
N ARG A 488 10.72 16.97 -10.84
CA ARG A 488 11.38 18.20 -11.30
C ARG A 488 10.97 18.60 -12.71
N ASP A 489 10.86 17.62 -13.61
CA ASP A 489 10.48 17.85 -15.01
C ASP A 489 8.99 18.21 -15.14
N TRP A 490 8.17 17.78 -14.18
CA TRP A 490 6.74 18.04 -14.18
C TRP A 490 6.37 19.41 -13.56
N ILE A 491 6.90 19.77 -12.38
CA ILE A 491 6.63 21.08 -11.73
C ILE A 491 7.60 22.20 -12.12
N GLY A 492 8.64 21.88 -12.88
CA GLY A 492 9.68 22.83 -13.26
C GLY A 492 10.74 23.07 -12.17
N PRO A 493 11.91 23.61 -12.55
CA PRO A 493 13.06 23.75 -11.66
C PRO A 493 12.85 24.74 -10.51
N GLU A 494 12.09 25.82 -10.72
CA GLU A 494 11.84 26.84 -9.70
C GLU A 494 10.98 26.29 -8.55
N ALA A 495 9.84 25.68 -8.87
CA ALA A 495 8.99 25.04 -7.87
C ALA A 495 9.75 23.91 -7.15
N TYR A 496 10.52 23.11 -7.90
CA TYR A 496 11.33 22.05 -7.31
C TYR A 496 12.41 22.58 -6.35
N ALA A 497 13.06 23.71 -6.66
CA ALA A 497 14.02 24.35 -5.76
C ALA A 497 13.36 24.83 -4.45
N ALA A 498 12.12 25.32 -4.51
CA ALA A 498 11.36 25.62 -3.30
C ALA A 498 11.04 24.36 -2.48
N LEU A 499 10.69 23.24 -3.13
CA LEU A 499 10.53 21.98 -2.42
C LEU A 499 11.84 21.53 -1.75
N GLN A 500 12.99 21.71 -2.41
CA GLN A 500 14.31 21.43 -1.83
C GLN A 500 14.58 22.28 -0.59
N ALA A 501 14.24 23.57 -0.62
CA ALA A 501 14.37 24.46 0.52
C ALA A 501 13.44 24.06 1.68
N VAL A 502 12.18 23.68 1.40
CA VAL A 502 11.26 23.12 2.41
C VAL A 502 11.84 21.84 3.03
N LYS A 503 12.35 20.92 2.20
CA LYS A 503 13.03 19.71 2.66
C LYS A 503 14.25 20.05 3.54
N GLY A 504 14.98 21.11 3.21
CA GLY A 504 16.13 21.58 3.99
C GLY A 504 15.76 22.07 5.39
N ALA A 505 14.63 22.79 5.51
CA ALA A 505 14.14 23.28 6.79
C ALA A 505 13.71 22.13 7.73
N PHE A 506 12.99 21.13 7.21
CA PHE A 506 12.52 20.00 8.03
C PHE A 506 13.56 18.87 8.17
N ASP A 507 14.46 18.69 7.22
CA ASP A 507 15.45 17.62 7.20
C ASP A 507 16.82 18.13 6.72
N PRO A 508 17.50 18.95 7.55
CA PRO A 508 18.81 19.52 7.19
C PRO A 508 19.87 18.43 6.98
N ALA A 509 19.73 17.27 7.63
CA ALA A 509 20.64 16.15 7.47
C ALA A 509 20.36 15.29 6.23
N GLY A 510 19.21 15.48 5.57
CA GLY A 510 18.75 14.70 4.43
C GLY A 510 18.45 13.23 4.75
N ARG A 511 18.14 12.89 6.01
CA ARG A 511 18.01 11.50 6.48
C ARG A 511 16.62 10.90 6.33
N PHE A 512 15.58 11.71 6.15
CA PHE A 512 14.19 11.23 6.10
C PHE A 512 13.83 10.73 4.70
N ASN A 513 13.58 9.43 4.61
CA ASN A 513 13.27 8.66 3.41
C ASN A 513 14.08 9.12 2.17
N PRO A 514 15.43 9.07 2.23
CA PRO A 514 16.28 9.64 1.19
C PRO A 514 16.06 8.95 -0.16
N GLY A 515 16.32 9.71 -1.23
CA GLY A 515 16.17 9.23 -2.60
C GLY A 515 14.73 9.23 -3.13
N LYS A 516 13.75 9.70 -2.35
CA LYS A 516 12.34 9.85 -2.78
C LYS A 516 11.96 11.32 -2.90
N LEU A 517 11.03 11.63 -3.82
CA LEU A 517 10.42 12.94 -4.08
C LEU A 517 11.38 14.10 -4.36
N VAL A 518 12.14 14.54 -3.35
CA VAL A 518 12.93 15.75 -3.32
C VAL A 518 14.24 15.46 -2.58
N SER A 519 15.35 15.89 -3.17
CA SER A 519 16.68 15.67 -2.61
C SER A 519 17.54 16.93 -2.60
N ASN A 520 18.29 17.15 -1.52
CA ASN A 520 19.24 18.25 -1.36
C ASN A 520 20.67 17.78 -1.62
N GLY A 521 20.91 17.25 -2.83
CA GLY A 521 22.25 16.87 -3.31
C GLY A 521 22.57 15.37 -3.26
N ALA A 522 21.67 14.51 -2.78
CA ALA A 522 21.75 13.06 -3.00
C ALA A 522 21.02 12.66 -4.30
N PRO A 523 21.38 11.54 -4.96
CA PRO A 523 20.64 11.04 -6.10
C PRO A 523 19.19 10.70 -5.71
N ILE A 524 18.25 10.99 -6.61
CA ILE A 524 16.89 10.46 -6.51
C ILE A 524 16.88 9.06 -7.12
N LEU A 525 16.26 8.12 -6.40
CA LEU A 525 15.96 6.79 -6.90
C LEU A 525 14.92 6.91 -8.01
N GLY A 526 15.24 6.36 -9.17
CA GLY A 526 14.38 6.30 -10.34
C GLY A 526 13.98 4.86 -10.64
N ILE A 527 13.11 4.70 -11.63
CA ILE A 527 12.62 3.38 -12.07
C ILE A 527 13.78 2.45 -12.44
N ALA A 528 14.74 2.94 -13.22
CA ALA A 528 15.88 2.15 -13.68
C ALA A 528 16.97 1.95 -12.61
N THR A 529 17.12 2.90 -11.68
CA THR A 529 18.22 2.90 -10.70
C THR A 529 17.85 2.23 -9.38
N THR A 530 16.59 1.85 -9.21
CA THR A 530 16.12 1.14 -8.02
C THR A 530 16.23 -0.38 -8.23
N PRO A 531 16.79 -1.15 -7.27
CA PRO A 531 16.90 -2.59 -7.42
C PRO A 531 15.53 -3.28 -7.53
N PHE A 532 15.39 -4.12 -8.56
CA PHE A 532 14.22 -4.97 -8.75
C PHE A 532 14.30 -6.20 -7.86
N ARG A 533 13.17 -6.62 -7.30
CA ARG A 533 13.07 -7.91 -6.59
C ARG A 533 13.03 -9.05 -7.60
N ALA A 534 13.47 -10.25 -7.22
CA ALA A 534 13.27 -11.44 -8.04
C ALA A 534 11.78 -11.82 -8.07
N PHE A 535 11.23 -12.00 -9.28
CA PHE A 535 9.84 -12.35 -9.48
C PHE A 535 9.64 -13.85 -9.66
N ASN A 536 10.54 -14.55 -10.33
CA ASN A 536 10.41 -15.97 -10.64
C ASN A 536 11.49 -16.77 -9.90
N ALA A 537 11.09 -17.95 -9.42
CA ALA A 537 12.04 -18.93 -8.92
C ALA A 537 12.66 -19.70 -10.09
N PRO A 538 13.82 -20.35 -9.90
CA PRO A 538 14.31 -21.35 -10.84
C PRO A 538 13.24 -22.43 -11.12
N GLU A 539 13.28 -23.02 -12.32
CA GLU A 539 12.34 -24.07 -12.70
C GLU A 539 12.42 -25.25 -11.71
N GLY A 540 11.26 -25.76 -11.29
CA GLY A 540 11.16 -26.85 -10.32
C GLY A 540 11.47 -26.48 -8.87
N ASP A 541 11.77 -25.21 -8.57
CA ASP A 541 12.07 -24.79 -7.20
C ASP A 541 10.83 -24.95 -6.28
N PRO A 542 10.94 -25.67 -5.15
CA PRO A 542 9.81 -25.90 -4.24
C PRO A 542 9.29 -24.61 -3.59
N LEU A 543 10.04 -23.51 -3.66
CA LEU A 543 9.64 -22.19 -3.17
C LEU A 543 8.99 -21.30 -4.24
N THR A 544 8.69 -21.82 -5.44
CA THR A 544 8.04 -21.07 -6.54
C THR A 544 6.86 -20.21 -6.09
N LYS A 545 6.05 -20.70 -5.13
CA LYS A 545 4.87 -19.95 -4.64
C LYS A 545 5.22 -18.72 -3.79
N ALA A 546 6.41 -18.63 -3.18
CA ALA A 546 6.85 -17.41 -2.49
C ALA A 546 7.11 -16.29 -3.49
N PHE A 547 7.68 -16.62 -4.65
CA PHE A 547 7.95 -15.71 -5.77
C PHE A 547 6.68 -15.22 -6.48
N ARG A 548 5.55 -15.93 -6.32
CA ARG A 548 4.23 -15.46 -6.75
C ARG A 548 3.69 -14.30 -5.89
N CYS A 549 4.21 -14.09 -4.68
CA CYS A 549 3.75 -13.02 -3.80
C CYS A 549 4.00 -11.65 -4.44
N ASN A 550 2.93 -10.99 -4.89
CA ASN A 550 3.03 -9.68 -5.52
C ASN A 550 3.19 -8.51 -4.53
N GLY A 551 3.08 -8.76 -3.22
CA GLY A 551 3.24 -7.73 -2.19
C GLY A 551 1.94 -7.00 -1.80
N ASN A 552 0.77 -7.43 -2.30
CA ASN A 552 -0.52 -6.77 -2.04
C ASN A 552 -0.96 -6.70 -0.56
N ALA A 553 -0.26 -7.44 0.32
CA ALA A 553 -0.45 -7.42 1.76
C ALA A 553 -1.88 -7.76 2.26
N GLN A 554 -2.73 -8.42 1.47
CA GLN A 554 -4.05 -8.86 1.93
C GLN A 554 -3.97 -9.76 3.17
N CYS A 555 -2.86 -10.47 3.32
CA CYS A 555 -2.53 -11.26 4.49
C CYS A 555 -2.04 -10.44 5.70
N LEU A 556 -2.26 -9.12 5.72
CA LEU A 556 -2.03 -8.20 6.85
C LEU A 556 -3.34 -7.60 7.39
N SER A 557 -4.49 -8.20 7.07
CA SER A 557 -5.80 -7.78 7.56
C SER A 557 -5.78 -7.60 9.09
N TYR A 558 -6.46 -6.56 9.60
CA TYR A 558 -6.68 -6.36 11.04
C TYR A 558 -7.81 -7.28 11.56
N ALA A 559 -8.87 -7.48 10.79
CA ALA A 559 -10.10 -8.14 11.21
C ALA A 559 -9.88 -9.58 11.75
N ALA A 560 -10.22 -9.81 13.02
CA ALA A 560 -9.97 -11.07 13.73
C ALA A 560 -10.59 -12.31 13.05
N THR A 561 -11.73 -12.12 12.39
CA THR A 561 -12.48 -13.19 11.70
C THR A 561 -11.89 -13.60 10.35
N THR A 562 -10.97 -12.81 9.78
CA THR A 562 -10.34 -13.15 8.50
C THR A 562 -9.41 -14.36 8.69
N PRO A 563 -9.60 -15.47 7.96
CA PRO A 563 -8.71 -16.63 8.06
C PRO A 563 -7.29 -16.28 7.56
N MET A 564 -6.32 -16.25 8.46
CA MET A 564 -4.90 -16.01 8.16
C MET A 564 -4.01 -16.46 9.33
N CYS A 565 -2.70 -16.19 9.28
CA CYS A 565 -1.75 -16.60 10.32
C CYS A 565 -2.12 -16.04 11.71
N PRO A 566 -2.49 -16.90 12.69
CA PRO A 566 -2.84 -16.43 14.03
C PRO A 566 -1.67 -15.79 14.78
N SER A 567 -0.44 -16.22 14.51
CA SER A 567 0.77 -15.62 15.07
C SER A 567 0.92 -14.14 14.71
N PHE A 568 0.65 -13.77 13.45
CA PHE A 568 0.59 -12.35 13.07
C PHE A 568 -0.55 -11.60 13.76
N LYS A 569 -1.73 -12.21 13.86
CA LYS A 569 -2.87 -11.58 14.54
C LYS A 569 -2.57 -11.29 16.00
N ALA A 570 -1.82 -12.17 16.66
CA ALA A 570 -1.44 -12.04 18.06
C ALA A 570 -0.32 -11.02 18.29
N SER A 571 0.67 -10.94 17.39
CA SER A 571 1.87 -10.12 17.60
C SER A 571 1.91 -8.82 16.82
N ALA A 572 1.06 -8.66 15.80
CA ALA A 572 1.14 -7.64 14.75
C ALA A 572 2.48 -7.59 13.97
N ASP A 573 3.38 -8.55 14.22
CA ASP A 573 4.72 -8.61 13.65
C ASP A 573 4.70 -9.19 12.22
N LEU A 574 5.15 -8.37 11.27
CA LEU A 574 5.12 -8.68 9.85
C LEU A 574 5.77 -10.02 9.50
N ARG A 575 6.84 -10.45 10.19
CA ARG A 575 7.50 -11.75 9.95
C ARG A 575 6.54 -12.91 10.02
N HIS A 576 5.59 -12.86 10.94
CA HIS A 576 4.67 -13.96 11.20
C HIS A 576 3.50 -14.01 10.21
N SER A 577 3.34 -13.00 9.35
CA SER A 577 2.37 -13.00 8.26
C SER A 577 2.77 -13.97 7.13
N PRO A 578 1.83 -14.44 6.29
CA PRO A 578 2.17 -15.20 5.09
C PRO A 578 3.16 -14.47 4.18
N LYS A 579 3.00 -13.15 3.99
CA LYS A 579 3.93 -12.34 3.21
C LYS A 579 5.33 -12.34 3.83
N GLY A 580 5.44 -12.06 5.13
CA GLY A 580 6.73 -12.04 5.81
C GLY A 580 7.46 -13.38 5.75
N ARG A 581 6.73 -14.49 5.90
CA ARG A 581 7.28 -15.85 5.74
C ARG A 581 7.74 -16.12 4.31
N ALA A 582 6.98 -15.70 3.30
CA ALA A 582 7.38 -15.83 1.91
C ALA A 582 8.65 -15.02 1.62
N ASP A 583 8.75 -13.80 2.15
CA ASP A 583 9.93 -12.94 2.01
C ASP A 583 11.16 -13.54 2.69
N ALA A 584 11.01 -14.07 3.92
CA ALA A 584 12.07 -14.76 4.64
C ALA A 584 12.55 -16.03 3.93
N LEU A 585 11.63 -16.84 3.37
CA LEU A 585 11.97 -17.99 2.54
C LEU A 585 12.77 -17.60 1.28
N ARG A 586 12.41 -16.49 0.63
CA ARG A 586 13.18 -15.96 -0.52
C ARG A 586 14.56 -15.48 -0.10
N GLY A 587 14.66 -14.79 1.04
CA GLY A 587 15.93 -14.35 1.63
C GLY A 587 16.86 -15.53 1.90
N TRP A 588 16.37 -16.56 2.58
CA TRP A 588 17.11 -17.80 2.81
C TRP A 588 17.55 -18.50 1.53
N ARG A 589 16.66 -18.61 0.54
CA ARG A 589 16.98 -19.27 -0.74
C ARG A 589 18.10 -18.55 -1.48
N ARG A 590 18.07 -17.22 -1.48
CA ARG A 590 19.13 -16.39 -2.05
C ARG A 590 20.44 -16.59 -1.30
N ALA A 591 20.43 -16.45 0.03
CA ALA A 591 21.61 -16.65 0.88
C ALA A 591 22.23 -18.05 0.67
N ARG A 592 21.40 -19.08 0.48
CA ARG A 592 21.85 -20.44 0.15
C ARG A 592 22.52 -20.53 -1.21
N ALA A 593 22.01 -19.83 -2.22
CA ALA A 593 22.53 -19.87 -3.59
C ALA A 593 23.83 -19.06 -3.73
N GLU A 594 24.02 -18.05 -2.88
CA GLU A 594 25.19 -17.16 -2.87
C GLU A 594 26.28 -17.62 -1.88
N ASP A 595 26.08 -18.75 -1.19
CA ASP A 595 26.94 -19.23 -0.10
C ASP A 595 27.25 -18.14 0.95
N ASP A 596 26.21 -17.42 1.35
CA ASP A 596 26.27 -16.28 2.26
C ASP A 596 26.87 -16.70 3.63
N PRO A 597 27.89 -15.98 4.15
CA PRO A 597 28.50 -16.29 5.44
C PRO A 597 27.52 -16.21 6.63
N ASP A 598 26.47 -15.39 6.53
CA ASP A 598 25.43 -15.24 7.55
C ASP A 598 24.33 -16.30 7.46
N LEU A 599 24.43 -17.23 6.52
CA LEU A 599 23.42 -18.25 6.32
C LEU A 599 23.00 -18.98 7.61
N PRO A 600 23.89 -19.37 8.54
CA PRO A 600 23.46 -20.02 9.78
C PRO A 600 22.50 -19.15 10.61
N ARG A 601 22.73 -17.83 10.66
CA ARG A 601 21.85 -16.86 11.33
C ARG A 601 20.52 -16.75 10.58
N ILE A 602 20.55 -16.61 9.25
CA ILE A 602 19.36 -16.52 8.40
C ILE A 602 18.48 -17.76 8.52
N GLU A 603 19.11 -18.94 8.54
CA GLU A 603 18.44 -20.22 8.69
C GLU A 603 17.81 -20.40 10.08
N ALA A 604 18.47 -19.92 11.14
CA ALA A 604 17.94 -19.92 12.50
C ALA A 604 16.73 -18.98 12.65
N ASP A 605 16.83 -17.74 12.16
CA ASP A 605 15.72 -16.78 12.17
C ASP A 605 14.51 -17.31 11.38
N LEU A 606 14.76 -17.87 10.19
CA LEU A 606 13.71 -18.47 9.36
C LEU A 606 13.05 -19.65 10.08
N MET A 607 13.81 -20.53 10.73
CA MET A 607 13.26 -21.63 11.52
C MET A 607 12.33 -21.10 12.62
N GLY A 608 12.79 -20.12 13.40
CA GLY A 608 12.00 -19.51 14.47
C GLY A 608 10.68 -18.93 13.97
N VAL A 609 10.70 -18.25 12.81
CA VAL A 609 9.47 -17.75 12.19
C VAL A 609 8.58 -18.90 11.72
N LEU A 610 9.12 -19.90 11.02
CA LEU A 610 8.35 -21.00 10.46
C LEU A 610 7.75 -21.93 11.53
N ASP A 611 8.35 -22.04 12.70
CA ASP A 611 7.83 -22.84 13.81
C ASP A 611 6.52 -22.31 14.38
N THR A 612 6.27 -21.00 14.25
CA THR A 612 4.96 -20.41 14.56
C THR A 612 3.89 -20.66 13.48
N CYS A 613 4.20 -21.44 12.43
CA CYS A 613 3.22 -21.82 11.38
C CYS A 613 2.42 -23.05 11.80
N LEU A 614 1.11 -22.90 11.96
CA LEU A 614 0.21 -24.03 12.26
C LEU A 614 0.02 -25.03 11.10
N GLY A 615 0.47 -24.70 9.88
CA GLY A 615 0.26 -25.58 8.72
C GLY A 615 -1.17 -25.62 8.17
N CYS A 616 -2.08 -24.76 8.64
CA CYS A 616 -3.53 -24.81 8.34
C CYS A 616 -3.93 -24.47 6.90
N LYS A 617 -2.99 -24.03 6.05
CA LYS A 617 -3.21 -23.63 4.64
C LYS A 617 -4.19 -22.49 4.38
N ALA A 618 -4.62 -21.73 5.39
CA ALA A 618 -5.43 -20.52 5.18
C ALA A 618 -4.79 -19.53 4.18
N CYS A 619 -3.46 -19.39 4.20
CA CYS A 619 -2.77 -18.54 3.22
C CYS A 619 -2.91 -19.03 1.78
N ALA A 620 -3.02 -20.35 1.54
CA ALA A 620 -3.13 -20.92 0.20
C ALA A 620 -4.53 -20.71 -0.40
N SER A 621 -5.57 -20.74 0.45
CA SER A 621 -6.96 -20.52 0.03
C SER A 621 -7.32 -19.04 -0.07
N SER A 622 -6.87 -18.22 0.88
CA SER A 622 -7.30 -16.82 1.00
C SER A 622 -6.43 -15.84 0.22
N CYS A 623 -5.22 -16.24 -0.19
CA CYS A 623 -4.35 -15.39 -1.00
C CYS A 623 -4.77 -15.46 -2.48
N PRO A 624 -4.97 -14.33 -3.17
CA PRO A 624 -5.39 -14.31 -4.59
C PRO A 624 -4.34 -14.93 -5.52
N VAL A 625 -3.06 -14.86 -5.12
CA VAL A 625 -1.92 -15.47 -5.84
C VAL A 625 -1.46 -16.80 -5.22
N GLN A 626 -2.25 -17.36 -4.29
CA GLN A 626 -2.11 -18.71 -3.73
C GLN A 626 -0.74 -19.05 -3.13
N VAL A 627 -0.19 -18.12 -2.34
CA VAL A 627 1.01 -18.39 -1.51
C VAL A 627 0.72 -19.54 -0.55
N ASP A 628 1.58 -20.56 -0.53
CA ASP A 628 1.40 -21.78 0.26
C ASP A 628 2.58 -21.98 1.21
N ILE A 629 2.55 -21.26 2.33
CA ILE A 629 3.59 -21.32 3.36
C ILE A 629 3.77 -22.74 3.91
N PRO A 630 2.71 -23.52 4.24
CA PRO A 630 2.90 -24.86 4.78
C PRO A 630 3.72 -25.77 3.86
N SER A 631 3.42 -25.78 2.56
CA SER A 631 4.20 -26.59 1.60
C SER A 631 5.66 -26.14 1.51
N MET A 632 5.90 -24.82 1.49
CA MET A 632 7.25 -24.27 1.45
C MET A 632 8.03 -24.47 2.76
N ARG A 633 7.35 -24.45 3.91
CA ARG A 633 7.93 -24.85 5.20
C ARG A 633 8.43 -26.28 5.13
N SER A 634 7.62 -27.21 4.62
CA SER A 634 8.04 -28.61 4.47
C SER A 634 9.28 -28.74 3.58
N ALA A 635 9.36 -27.97 2.49
CA ALA A 635 10.55 -27.95 1.63
C ALA A 635 11.79 -27.41 2.35
N PHE A 636 11.67 -26.31 3.08
CA PHE A 636 12.74 -25.78 3.93
C PHE A 636 13.21 -26.81 4.97
N LEU A 637 12.28 -27.44 5.70
CA LEU A 637 12.62 -28.44 6.71
C LEU A 637 13.30 -29.67 6.09
N ALA A 638 12.86 -30.11 4.91
CA ALA A 638 13.50 -31.22 4.20
C ALA A 638 14.95 -30.88 3.84
N ASP A 639 15.20 -29.68 3.33
CA ASP A 639 16.56 -29.21 3.04
C ASP A 639 17.38 -29.08 4.34
N HIS A 640 16.85 -28.39 5.35
CA HIS A 640 17.52 -28.17 6.63
C HIS A 640 17.98 -29.48 7.28
N TYR A 641 17.08 -30.45 7.42
CA TYR A 641 17.38 -31.74 8.08
C TYR A 641 18.08 -32.76 7.18
N SER A 642 18.32 -32.44 5.91
CA SER A 642 19.28 -33.21 5.09
C SER A 642 20.73 -32.89 5.48
N ARG A 643 20.96 -31.68 6.01
CA ARG A 643 22.27 -31.17 6.45
C ARG A 643 22.45 -31.23 7.96
N HIS A 644 21.37 -31.09 8.72
CA HIS A 644 21.39 -31.06 10.18
C HIS A 644 20.71 -32.27 10.81
N ARG A 645 21.19 -32.67 11.99
CA ARG A 645 20.56 -33.76 12.74
C ARG A 645 19.28 -33.27 13.39
N ARG A 646 18.17 -33.99 13.17
CA ARG A 646 16.95 -33.84 13.97
C ARG A 646 17.22 -34.10 15.45
N ALA A 647 16.58 -33.30 16.31
CA ALA A 647 16.58 -33.52 17.76
C ALA A 647 16.07 -34.93 18.10
N PHE A 648 16.57 -35.51 19.20
CA PHE A 648 16.18 -36.86 19.61
C PHE A 648 14.68 -36.99 19.84
N ALA A 649 14.06 -35.97 20.45
CA ALA A 649 12.62 -35.91 20.67
C ALA A 649 11.81 -36.01 19.36
N GLU A 650 12.22 -35.32 18.28
CA GLU A 650 11.55 -35.45 16.98
C GLU A 650 11.65 -36.86 16.40
N ARG A 651 12.80 -37.52 16.57
CA ARG A 651 12.98 -38.91 16.13
C ARG A 651 12.07 -39.86 16.90
N LEU A 652 11.88 -39.63 18.20
CA LEU A 652 10.93 -40.39 19.01
C LEU A 652 9.49 -40.16 18.53
N VAL A 653 9.10 -38.93 18.21
CA VAL A 653 7.77 -38.62 17.67
C VAL A 653 7.54 -39.28 16.31
N LEU A 654 8.52 -39.21 15.39
CA LEU A 654 8.45 -39.90 14.09
C LEU A 654 8.38 -41.42 14.25
N ALA A 655 9.08 -41.95 15.26
CA ALA A 655 9.05 -43.36 15.62
C ALA A 655 7.74 -43.74 16.33
N ALA A 656 7.05 -42.80 16.97
CA ALA A 656 5.90 -43.09 17.83
C ALA A 656 4.77 -43.78 17.09
N GLU A 657 4.47 -43.37 15.85
CA GLU A 657 3.44 -44.05 15.04
C GLU A 657 3.84 -45.50 14.72
N ARG A 658 5.07 -45.68 14.20
CA ARG A 658 5.62 -47.00 13.83
C ARG A 658 5.73 -47.95 15.02
N HIS A 659 6.05 -47.43 16.20
CA HIS A 659 6.25 -48.18 17.42
C HIS A 659 5.06 -48.12 18.38
N SER A 660 3.94 -47.51 17.97
CA SER A 660 2.72 -47.40 18.79
C SER A 660 2.20 -48.76 19.27
N PRO A 661 2.25 -49.87 18.49
CA PRO A 661 1.80 -51.16 19.02
C PRO A 661 2.71 -51.70 20.13
N LEU A 662 4.01 -51.40 20.07
CA LEU A 662 4.97 -51.77 21.12
C LEU A 662 4.74 -50.91 22.38
N ALA A 663 4.51 -49.60 22.19
CA ALA A 663 4.19 -48.69 23.27
C ALA A 663 2.92 -49.12 24.03
N VAL A 664 1.88 -49.56 23.32
CA VAL A 664 0.65 -50.13 23.93
C VAL A 664 0.93 -51.40 24.71
N ARG A 665 1.78 -52.30 24.19
CA ARG A 665 2.17 -53.53 24.91
C ARG A 665 3.00 -53.26 26.16
N LEU A 666 3.82 -52.21 26.13
CA LEU A 666 4.65 -51.78 27.26
C LEU A 666 3.92 -50.82 28.20
N ALA A 667 2.71 -50.35 27.86
CA ALA A 667 1.93 -49.42 28.68
C ALA A 667 1.74 -49.87 30.13
N PRO A 668 1.50 -51.16 30.47
CA PRO A 668 1.38 -51.59 31.87
C PRO A 668 2.67 -51.38 32.69
N VAL A 669 3.83 -51.34 32.03
CA VAL A 669 5.15 -51.13 32.65
C VAL A 669 5.55 -49.66 32.62
N LEU A 670 5.20 -48.92 31.56
CA LEU A 670 5.55 -47.51 31.38
C LEU A 670 4.61 -46.56 32.12
N ALA A 671 3.30 -46.88 32.22
CA ALA A 671 2.31 -46.02 32.87
C ALA A 671 2.60 -45.73 34.36
N PRO A 672 3.09 -46.67 35.19
CA PRO A 672 3.50 -46.38 36.56
C PRO A 672 4.73 -45.47 36.67
N LEU A 673 5.57 -45.42 35.62
CA LEU A 673 6.83 -44.67 35.59
C LEU A 673 6.69 -43.28 34.94
N TRP A 674 5.63 -43.06 34.17
CA TRP A 674 5.35 -41.78 33.49
C TRP A 674 5.33 -40.55 34.44
N PRO A 675 4.75 -40.61 35.65
CA PRO A 675 4.77 -39.48 36.58
C PRO A 675 6.16 -39.11 37.13
N LEU A 676 7.15 -39.99 36.95
CA LEU A 676 8.54 -39.76 37.36
C LEU A 676 9.41 -39.21 36.21
N LEU A 677 8.88 -39.19 34.98
CA LEU A 677 9.57 -38.78 33.75
C LEU A 677 8.98 -37.51 33.11
N ALA A 678 7.81 -37.06 33.56
CA ALA A 678 7.17 -35.80 33.21
C ALA A 678 7.55 -34.71 34.23
#